data_AF-D9XRW4-F1
#
_entry.id   AF-D9XRW4-F1
#
_cell.length_a   1.000
_cell.length_b   1.000
_cell.length_c   1.000
_cell.angle_alpha   90.00
_cell.angle_beta   90.00
_cell.angle_gamma   90.00
#
_symmetry.space_group_name_H-M   'P 1'
#
loop_
_entity.id
_entity.type
_entity.pdbx_description
1 polymer ?
#
loop_
_entity_poly.entity_id
_entity_poly.type
_entity_poly.pdbx_seq_one_letter_code
_entity_poly.pdbx_strand_id
1 'polypeptide(L)'
;MSEHRSTSRHRGSRKFLAVGLPVALTTAGLLVNGVGLAPQQASAATAAAAAPAWATATADGFASVDALGQNGTYGGRDGRIVTVRTQADLEKYATAAEPYVIVVAGTITMNPVGKEIKVASDKTIVGSGTSGHIVGGGFFLGQGVHNVIIRNLTIRDAYQGVWNDKEHDFDAVQMDGAHHVWIDHNDLRNMADGLIDVRKDSTYVTVSWNELSQNNKTFGIGWTENVTTDITIHHNWFRETEQRNPSTDNAAHAHLYNNFLEDVAGTSINSSYGNYSRGGTRMVLENSYFQGMKNPVIKDATATLVQRGNVFSGTSGRNESGGTAFDPRTYYAYTLDKAADVPALLRSGTGPRTTIGTTAATDVTAKAAAATTLTVAKDGTGQYKTVQAAVNAVPANNPSRVVVSIKPGTYRETVKVPSNKPHVTFQGTGGSRKDTVIVYNNAAGTRKPDGSGTYGTSGSATVAVEADDFQARNLTVSNDFDEGANQSLSGHQAVALRTAADKVFLDGVIVEGDQDTLLLDTAAKDRLGRVYVTNSYVVGNVDFVFGRATAVLDRSVITLKKRWDGSSAGYITAPSTAANRKGFLIANSTVNGDVSDRTFYLGRPWHAGGDASLDPQTTVRNTTLSAAIRTTPWTDMSGFSWKDDRFAEYRNTGSGSGSASSNRPHLTDAQAADQEIGDWLTDWTPTAS
;
A
#
# COMPACT_ATOMS: atom_id res chain seq x y z
N MET A 1 73.34 15.07 14.83
CA MET A 1 74.03 16.03 15.72
C MET A 1 73.03 16.52 16.75
N SER A 2 73.36 16.37 18.05
CA SER A 2 72.79 16.99 19.27
C SER A 2 71.28 16.82 19.55
N GLU A 3 70.81 15.97 20.48
CA GLU A 3 70.82 16.02 21.99
C GLU A 3 69.85 17.07 22.58
N HIS A 4 68.95 16.80 23.56
CA HIS A 4 69.08 16.13 24.88
C HIS A 4 67.78 15.36 25.27
N ARG A 5 67.77 14.14 25.84
CA ARG A 5 68.05 13.66 27.24
C ARG A 5 67.25 14.40 28.34
N SER A 6 66.47 13.76 29.24
CA SER A 6 66.88 12.82 30.31
C SER A 6 65.63 12.27 31.05
N THR A 7 65.37 10.94 31.14
CA THR A 7 65.61 9.92 32.22
C THR A 7 64.82 10.12 33.56
N SER A 8 64.35 9.15 34.37
CA SER A 8 64.61 7.69 34.52
C SER A 8 63.63 6.96 35.50
N ARG A 9 63.45 5.63 35.30
CA ARG A 9 63.40 4.47 36.27
C ARG A 9 62.20 4.32 37.27
N HIS A 10 61.72 3.14 37.72
CA HIS A 10 62.16 1.73 37.68
C HIS A 10 61.04 0.75 38.16
N ARG A 11 61.10 -0.53 37.68
CA ARG A 11 60.73 -1.84 38.32
C ARG A 11 59.28 -2.07 38.81
N GLY A 12 58.65 -3.24 38.72
CA GLY A 12 59.07 -4.62 38.43
C GLY A 12 57.85 -5.56 38.61
N SER A 13 57.96 -6.79 38.13
CA SER A 13 56.88 -7.69 37.71
C SER A 13 56.35 -8.73 38.73
N ARG A 14 55.15 -9.28 38.42
CA ARG A 14 54.71 -10.70 38.47
C ARG A 14 54.25 -11.36 39.81
N LYS A 15 52.97 -11.80 39.89
CA LYS A 15 52.48 -13.23 39.83
C LYS A 15 51.05 -13.42 40.41
N PHE A 16 50.34 -14.41 39.85
CA PHE A 16 49.02 -14.99 40.19
C PHE A 16 49.04 -15.88 41.47
N LEU A 17 47.90 -16.06 42.16
CA LEU A 17 47.14 -17.33 42.35
C LEU A 17 45.83 -17.15 43.17
N ALA A 18 45.00 -18.21 43.21
CA ALA A 18 43.54 -18.27 43.42
C ALA A 18 43.04 -18.79 44.80
N VAL A 19 41.72 -19.16 44.85
CA VAL A 19 40.92 -19.91 45.88
C VAL A 19 40.16 -19.00 46.88
N GLY A 20 38.90 -19.15 47.31
CA GLY A 20 37.77 -20.09 47.10
C GLY A 20 36.85 -20.15 48.37
N LEU A 21 35.51 -19.99 48.21
CA LEU A 21 34.35 -20.44 49.07
C LEU A 21 34.20 -19.92 50.54
N PRO A 22 33.04 -20.04 51.27
CA PRO A 22 31.78 -20.78 51.01
C PRO A 22 30.42 -20.08 51.34
N VAL A 23 29.33 -20.84 51.11
CA VAL A 23 27.89 -20.63 51.41
C VAL A 23 27.52 -21.12 52.83
N ALA A 24 26.51 -20.52 53.49
CA ALA A 24 25.66 -21.22 54.48
C ALA A 24 24.26 -20.57 54.68
N LEU A 25 23.25 -21.43 54.74
CA LEU A 25 21.81 -21.22 55.04
C LEU A 25 21.54 -20.94 56.53
N THR A 26 20.48 -20.18 56.83
CA THR A 26 19.69 -20.33 58.08
C THR A 26 18.20 -20.04 57.84
N THR A 27 17.34 -20.96 58.28
CA THR A 27 15.87 -20.88 58.34
C THR A 27 15.37 -20.80 59.78
N ALA A 28 14.42 -19.89 60.06
CA ALA A 28 13.36 -19.90 61.09
C ALA A 28 12.72 -18.50 61.06
N GLY A 29 11.44 -18.20 61.24
CA GLY A 29 10.23 -18.88 61.71
C GLY A 29 9.23 -17.75 62.04
N LEU A 30 7.95 -17.95 61.76
CA LEU A 30 6.83 -16.98 61.80
C LEU A 30 6.69 -16.16 63.10
N LEU A 31 6.28 -14.89 62.98
CA LEU A 31 5.31 -14.25 63.88
C LEU A 31 4.44 -13.24 63.08
N VAL A 32 3.13 -13.42 63.19
CA VAL A 32 2.07 -12.56 62.64
C VAL A 32 1.89 -11.34 63.54
N ASN A 33 1.78 -10.15 62.95
CA ASN A 33 0.90 -9.08 63.43
C ASN A 33 0.69 -8.07 62.29
N GLY A 34 -0.56 -7.99 61.81
CA GLY A 34 -0.95 -7.05 60.77
C GLY A 34 -1.27 -5.68 61.34
N VAL A 35 -0.94 -4.63 60.58
CA VAL A 35 -1.74 -3.41 60.42
C VAL A 35 -1.25 -2.64 59.19
N GLY A 36 -2.15 -2.50 58.21
CA GLY A 36 -2.24 -1.37 57.27
C GLY A 36 -1.05 -1.05 56.35
N LEU A 37 -0.94 -1.74 55.22
CA LEU A 37 -0.17 -1.24 54.06
C LEU A 37 -1.14 -0.68 53.02
N ALA A 38 -1.05 0.63 52.79
CA ALA A 38 -1.57 1.27 51.59
C ALA A 38 -0.93 0.60 50.34
N PRO A 39 -1.67 0.35 49.26
CA PRO A 39 -1.10 -0.25 48.08
C PRO A 39 -0.15 0.74 47.41
N GLN A 40 1.15 0.44 47.51
CA GLN A 40 2.20 1.02 46.71
C GLN A 40 1.89 0.70 45.24
N GLN A 41 1.62 1.74 44.44
CA GLN A 41 1.44 1.63 43.00
C GLN A 41 2.70 1.00 42.40
N ALA A 42 2.60 -0.27 42.02
CA ALA A 42 3.55 -0.87 41.10
C ALA A 42 3.41 -0.16 39.76
N SER A 43 4.43 0.61 39.40
CA SER A 43 4.67 1.08 38.04
C SER A 43 4.66 -0.13 37.11
N ALA A 44 3.56 -0.31 36.38
CA ALA A 44 3.51 -1.25 35.28
C ALA A 44 4.46 -0.73 34.22
N ALA A 45 5.61 -1.38 34.07
CA ALA A 45 6.46 -1.20 32.91
C ALA A 45 5.62 -1.56 31.68
N THR A 46 5.19 -0.54 30.94
CA THR A 46 4.54 -0.67 29.64
C THR A 46 5.43 -1.51 28.74
N ALA A 47 4.97 -2.71 28.39
CA ALA A 47 5.60 -3.51 27.34
C ALA A 47 5.64 -2.65 26.06
N ALA A 48 6.84 -2.42 25.54
CA ALA A 48 7.04 -1.66 24.31
C ALA A 48 6.29 -2.37 23.16
N ALA A 49 5.51 -1.61 22.39
CA ALA A 49 4.80 -2.14 21.23
C ALA A 49 5.81 -2.74 20.23
N ALA A 50 5.46 -3.90 19.64
CA ALA A 50 6.29 -4.53 18.62
C ALA A 50 6.45 -3.60 17.40
N ALA A 51 7.67 -3.49 16.87
CA ALA A 51 7.95 -2.70 15.69
C ALA A 51 7.20 -3.27 14.46
N PRO A 52 6.65 -2.42 13.57
CA PRO A 52 5.91 -2.88 12.38
C PRO A 52 6.83 -3.68 11.44
N ALA A 53 6.26 -4.61 10.64
CA ALA A 53 7.02 -5.54 9.77
C ALA A 53 8.01 -4.82 8.84
N TRP A 54 7.61 -3.66 8.31
CA TRP A 54 8.46 -2.87 7.44
C TRP A 54 9.66 -2.28 8.19
N ALA A 55 9.55 -2.05 9.50
CA ALA A 55 10.63 -1.54 10.36
C ALA A 55 11.60 -2.65 10.78
N THR A 56 11.19 -3.91 10.73
CA THR A 56 12.03 -5.08 11.02
C THR A 56 12.51 -5.82 9.77
N ALA A 57 12.16 -5.33 8.58
CA ALA A 57 12.55 -5.94 7.31
C ALA A 57 14.07 -6.03 7.19
N THR A 58 14.55 -7.17 6.69
CA THR A 58 15.96 -7.40 6.37
C THR A 58 16.16 -7.21 4.89
N ALA A 59 17.30 -6.62 4.51
CA ALA A 59 17.69 -6.53 3.11
C ALA A 59 17.90 -7.93 2.51
N ASP A 60 17.78 -8.01 1.19
CA ASP A 60 18.28 -9.09 0.35
C ASP A 60 19.59 -8.66 -0.35
N GLY A 61 20.08 -9.47 -1.29
CA GLY A 61 21.28 -9.16 -2.05
C GLY A 61 22.53 -9.01 -1.18
N PHE A 62 23.49 -8.23 -1.68
CA PHE A 62 24.74 -7.96 -0.97
C PHE A 62 24.55 -7.22 0.36
N ALA A 63 23.48 -6.46 0.51
CA ALA A 63 23.16 -5.79 1.78
C ALA A 63 22.75 -6.78 2.88
N SER A 64 22.39 -8.02 2.53
CA SER A 64 22.04 -9.09 3.48
C SER A 64 23.23 -9.87 4.04
N VAL A 65 24.42 -9.71 3.46
CA VAL A 65 25.59 -10.54 3.77
C VAL A 65 26.17 -10.20 5.14
N ASP A 66 26.61 -11.20 5.88
CA ASP A 66 27.35 -11.02 7.14
C ASP A 66 28.83 -10.72 6.84
N ALA A 67 29.25 -9.47 7.01
CA ALA A 67 30.62 -9.05 6.75
C ALA A 67 31.03 -7.81 7.53
N LEU A 68 32.34 -7.59 7.69
CA LEU A 68 32.91 -6.40 8.36
C LEU A 68 32.38 -6.16 9.78
N GLY A 69 31.95 -7.22 10.48
CA GLY A 69 31.36 -7.13 11.82
C GLY A 69 29.87 -6.75 11.85
N GLN A 70 29.24 -6.64 10.68
CA GLN A 70 27.81 -6.36 10.50
C GLN A 70 27.08 -7.63 10.02
N ASN A 71 25.92 -7.92 10.61
CA ASN A 71 25.12 -9.12 10.27
C ASN A 71 23.98 -8.75 9.32
N GLY A 72 24.32 -8.37 8.09
CA GLY A 72 23.38 -7.82 7.12
C GLY A 72 22.84 -6.43 7.50
N THR A 73 22.00 -5.87 6.63
CA THR A 73 21.40 -4.54 6.79
C THR A 73 20.01 -4.66 7.41
N TYR A 74 19.84 -4.05 8.57
CA TYR A 74 18.59 -3.98 9.32
C TYR A 74 18.23 -2.56 9.80
N GLY A 75 19.05 -1.58 9.47
CA GLY A 75 18.79 -0.17 9.73
C GLY A 75 18.67 0.16 11.22
N GLY A 76 17.82 1.13 11.53
CA GLY A 76 17.63 1.62 12.89
C GLY A 76 16.61 0.87 13.73
N ARG A 77 16.28 -0.39 13.37
CA ARG A 77 15.19 -1.17 14.02
C ARG A 77 15.38 -1.36 15.53
N ASP A 78 16.64 -1.34 15.99
CA ASP A 78 16.99 -1.46 17.42
C ASP A 78 16.86 -0.13 18.18
N GLY A 79 16.46 0.92 17.46
CA GLY A 79 16.30 2.27 17.97
C GLY A 79 14.85 2.72 18.10
N ARG A 80 14.68 4.02 18.36
CA ARG A 80 13.34 4.62 18.48
C ARG A 80 12.76 4.89 17.11
N ILE A 81 11.43 4.70 16.99
CA ILE A 81 10.67 5.22 15.85
C ILE A 81 10.34 6.68 16.12
N VAL A 82 10.67 7.56 15.17
CA VAL A 82 10.37 9.00 15.21
C VAL A 82 9.68 9.41 13.92
N THR A 83 8.72 10.32 14.00
CA THR A 83 8.03 10.88 12.84
C THR A 83 8.49 12.31 12.61
N VAL A 84 8.91 12.61 11.39
CA VAL A 84 9.44 13.91 10.99
C VAL A 84 8.59 14.52 9.89
N ARG A 85 8.43 15.84 9.94
CA ARG A 85 7.75 16.65 8.91
C ARG A 85 8.55 17.90 8.52
N THR A 86 9.70 18.10 9.15
CA THR A 86 10.55 19.26 8.93
C THR A 86 11.96 18.78 8.63
N GLN A 87 12.69 19.58 7.85
CA GLN A 87 14.10 19.33 7.56
C GLN A 87 14.94 19.27 8.85
N ALA A 88 14.66 20.16 9.81
CA ALA A 88 15.39 20.21 11.08
C ALA A 88 15.24 18.92 11.89
N ASP A 89 14.02 18.36 11.95
CA ASP A 89 13.80 17.09 12.64
C ASP A 89 14.47 15.92 11.91
N LEU A 90 14.38 15.89 10.58
CA LEU A 90 15.02 14.86 9.77
C LEU A 90 16.55 14.89 9.97
N GLU A 91 17.17 16.07 9.91
CA GLU A 91 18.61 16.23 10.15
C GLU A 91 19.00 15.81 11.56
N LYS A 92 18.22 16.23 12.57
CA LYS A 92 18.47 15.89 13.97
C LYS A 92 18.55 14.38 14.17
N TYR A 93 17.61 13.62 13.64
CA TYR A 93 17.58 12.17 13.86
C TYR A 93 18.50 11.42 12.91
N ALA A 94 18.66 11.87 11.66
CA ALA A 94 19.55 11.22 10.68
C ALA A 94 21.03 11.29 11.09
N THR A 95 21.44 12.39 11.74
CA THR A 95 22.81 12.60 12.21
C THR A 95 23.10 12.07 13.62
N ALA A 96 22.07 11.58 14.33
CA ALA A 96 22.20 11.11 15.69
C ALA A 96 23.07 9.84 15.78
N ALA A 97 23.80 9.68 16.88
CA ALA A 97 24.62 8.49 17.12
C ALA A 97 23.77 7.26 17.46
N GLU A 98 22.60 7.46 18.07
CA GLU A 98 21.68 6.38 18.42
C GLU A 98 20.97 5.83 17.17
N PRO A 99 20.58 4.54 17.18
CA PRO A 99 19.77 3.99 16.11
C PRO A 99 18.39 4.68 16.06
N TYR A 100 17.88 4.91 14.84
CA TYR A 100 16.54 5.47 14.62
C TYR A 100 15.84 4.90 13.41
N VAL A 101 14.54 4.65 13.55
CA VAL A 101 13.60 4.55 12.43
C VAL A 101 12.92 5.90 12.25
N ILE A 102 13.24 6.60 11.18
CA ILE A 102 12.85 7.98 10.88
C ILE A 102 11.77 7.95 9.81
N VAL A 103 10.51 8.12 10.23
CA VAL A 103 9.34 8.16 9.37
C VAL A 103 9.11 9.57 8.84
N VAL A 104 9.30 9.78 7.54
CA VAL A 104 9.01 11.03 6.84
C VAL A 104 7.52 11.08 6.50
N ALA A 105 6.74 11.89 7.21
CA ALA A 105 5.28 11.91 7.14
C ALA A 105 4.73 13.18 6.46
N GLY A 106 5.27 13.49 5.29
CA GLY A 106 4.88 14.61 4.46
C GLY A 106 6.04 15.09 3.58
N THR A 107 5.80 16.19 2.87
CA THR A 107 6.82 16.84 2.05
C THR A 107 7.77 17.66 2.90
N ILE A 108 9.07 17.39 2.76
CA ILE A 108 10.16 18.18 3.30
C ILE A 108 10.91 18.82 2.14
N THR A 109 10.78 20.13 2.01
CA THR A 109 11.59 20.92 1.08
C THR A 109 12.93 21.25 1.70
N MET A 110 14.02 20.87 1.04
CA MET A 110 15.38 21.11 1.47
C MET A 110 15.79 22.56 1.22
N ASN A 111 16.37 23.16 2.25
CA ASN A 111 16.94 24.49 2.22
C ASN A 111 18.37 24.45 2.81
N PRO A 112 19.40 24.83 2.05
CA PRO A 112 19.37 25.20 0.63
C PRO A 112 18.99 24.03 -0.29
N VAL A 113 18.57 24.35 -1.52
CA VAL A 113 18.43 23.34 -2.59
C VAL A 113 19.79 22.69 -2.83
N GLY A 114 19.78 21.38 -3.08
CA GLY A 114 20.95 20.54 -3.21
C GLY A 114 21.52 20.03 -1.89
N LYS A 115 20.88 20.32 -0.75
CA LYS A 115 21.37 19.82 0.53
C LYS A 115 21.24 18.30 0.61
N GLU A 116 22.37 17.65 0.85
CA GLU A 116 22.42 16.26 1.27
C GLU A 116 22.54 16.16 2.79
N ILE A 117 21.55 15.56 3.43
CA ILE A 117 21.57 15.31 4.87
C ILE A 117 22.56 14.19 5.14
N LYS A 118 23.56 14.47 5.99
CA LYS A 118 24.48 13.43 6.46
C LYS A 118 23.72 12.39 7.28
N VAL A 119 23.89 11.13 6.94
CA VAL A 119 23.27 10.00 7.64
C VAL A 119 24.34 9.25 8.42
N ALA A 120 24.13 9.08 9.73
CA ALA A 120 24.98 8.24 10.58
C ALA A 120 24.61 6.75 10.42
N SER A 121 25.41 5.85 10.99
CA SER A 121 25.08 4.41 11.00
C SER A 121 23.76 4.12 11.73
N ASP A 122 23.21 2.93 11.48
CA ASP A 122 22.03 2.37 12.16
C ASP A 122 20.77 3.23 11.97
N LYS A 123 20.49 3.59 10.72
CA LYS A 123 19.33 4.41 10.36
C LYS A 123 18.40 3.69 9.41
N THR A 124 17.11 3.80 9.66
CA THR A 124 16.07 3.54 8.65
C THR A 124 15.38 4.87 8.38
N ILE A 125 15.57 5.45 7.19
CA ILE A 125 14.82 6.64 6.76
C ILE A 125 13.75 6.16 5.79
N VAL A 126 12.49 6.38 6.15
CA VAL A 126 11.36 5.74 5.47
C VAL A 126 10.20 6.69 5.25
N GLY A 127 9.64 6.73 4.04
CA GLY A 127 8.44 7.52 3.76
C GLY A 127 7.17 6.88 4.34
N SER A 128 6.28 7.69 4.92
CA SER A 128 4.99 7.23 5.44
C SER A 128 4.00 7.01 4.30
N GLY A 129 3.75 5.77 3.92
CA GLY A 129 2.95 5.45 2.74
C GLY A 129 3.54 6.13 1.51
N THR A 130 2.72 6.79 0.72
CA THR A 130 3.19 7.58 -0.45
C THR A 130 3.44 9.06 -0.13
N SER A 131 3.38 9.45 1.15
CA SER A 131 3.44 10.87 1.58
C SER A 131 4.83 11.39 1.90
N GLY A 132 5.83 10.51 2.09
CA GLY A 132 7.19 10.92 2.45
C GLY A 132 7.97 11.45 1.25
N HIS A 133 8.06 12.77 1.12
CA HIS A 133 8.73 13.43 -0.02
C HIS A 133 9.91 14.24 0.47
N ILE A 134 11.04 14.12 -0.21
CA ILE A 134 12.22 14.98 -0.08
C ILE A 134 12.34 15.79 -1.37
N VAL A 135 12.21 17.11 -1.28
CA VAL A 135 12.19 18.01 -2.44
C VAL A 135 13.43 18.90 -2.42
N GLY A 136 14.19 18.91 -3.51
CA GLY A 136 15.35 19.78 -3.68
C GLY A 136 16.58 19.36 -2.89
N GLY A 137 16.76 18.08 -2.54
CA GLY A 137 17.97 17.57 -1.88
C GLY A 137 17.94 16.06 -1.69
N GLY A 138 18.82 15.53 -0.85
CA GLY A 138 19.04 14.09 -0.71
C GLY A 138 19.76 13.68 0.56
N PHE A 139 20.48 12.56 0.50
CA PHE A 139 21.19 11.97 1.65
C PHE A 139 22.64 11.65 1.32
N PHE A 140 23.54 11.88 2.27
CA PHE A 140 24.96 11.55 2.17
C PHE A 140 25.39 10.54 3.25
N LEU A 141 25.97 9.42 2.84
CA LEU A 141 26.55 8.40 3.71
C LEU A 141 28.07 8.40 3.55
N GLY A 142 28.77 8.81 4.61
CA GLY A 142 30.24 8.94 4.58
C GLY A 142 31.00 7.62 4.79
N GLN A 143 32.33 7.74 4.81
CA GLN A 143 33.25 6.62 5.03
C GLN A 143 32.92 5.87 6.32
N GLY A 144 32.73 4.56 6.21
CA GLY A 144 32.45 3.67 7.33
C GLY A 144 31.03 3.78 7.91
N VAL A 145 30.16 4.63 7.35
CA VAL A 145 28.73 4.60 7.67
C VAL A 145 28.16 3.25 7.23
N HIS A 146 27.39 2.63 8.09
CA HIS A 146 26.86 1.31 7.83
C HIS A 146 25.51 1.03 8.44
N ASN A 147 24.88 -0.05 7.98
CA ASN A 147 23.58 -0.49 8.45
C ASN A 147 22.51 0.61 8.24
N VAL A 148 22.36 1.04 6.98
CA VAL A 148 21.43 2.12 6.61
C VAL A 148 20.38 1.63 5.61
N ILE A 149 19.12 1.96 5.86
CA ILE A 149 17.99 1.72 4.97
C ILE A 149 17.40 3.07 4.53
N ILE A 150 17.33 3.32 3.22
CA ILE A 150 16.61 4.46 2.63
C ILE A 150 15.45 3.90 1.81
N ARG A 151 14.20 4.12 2.27
CA ARG A 151 13.07 3.34 1.77
C ARG A 151 11.79 4.15 1.57
N ASN A 152 10.99 3.79 0.56
CA ASN A 152 9.63 4.28 0.43
C ASN A 152 9.46 5.81 0.29
N LEU A 153 10.49 6.50 -0.20
CA LEU A 153 10.50 7.95 -0.36
C LEU A 153 10.30 8.35 -1.81
N THR A 154 9.68 9.50 -2.03
CA THR A 154 9.88 10.25 -3.28
C THR A 154 10.98 11.28 -3.05
N ILE A 155 12.11 11.19 -3.75
CA ILE A 155 13.22 12.16 -3.69
C ILE A 155 13.33 12.83 -5.06
N ARG A 156 13.12 14.15 -5.11
CA ARG A 156 12.95 14.84 -6.38
C ARG A 156 13.36 16.32 -6.41
N ASP A 157 13.49 16.83 -7.63
CA ASP A 157 13.47 18.26 -7.97
C ASP A 157 14.64 19.07 -7.41
N ALA A 158 15.85 18.53 -7.51
CA ALA A 158 17.09 19.29 -7.30
C ALA A 158 17.71 19.81 -8.61
N TYR A 159 17.12 19.51 -9.77
CA TYR A 159 17.59 19.94 -11.10
C TYR A 159 17.78 21.47 -11.21
N GLN A 160 18.92 21.89 -11.76
CA GLN A 160 19.33 23.31 -11.87
C GLN A 160 19.25 23.87 -13.30
N GLY A 161 18.53 23.21 -14.21
CA GLY A 161 18.35 23.70 -15.59
C GLY A 161 19.41 23.22 -16.58
N VAL A 162 20.41 22.46 -16.13
CA VAL A 162 21.47 21.90 -16.98
C VAL A 162 21.38 20.37 -16.97
N TRP A 163 21.03 19.76 -18.11
CA TRP A 163 20.79 18.32 -18.21
C TRP A 163 22.01 17.47 -17.83
N ASN A 164 23.19 17.80 -18.37
CA ASN A 164 24.45 17.18 -17.98
C ASN A 164 25.26 18.08 -17.06
N ASP A 165 24.67 18.42 -15.92
CA ASP A 165 25.30 19.26 -14.91
C ASP A 165 26.65 18.68 -14.46
N LYS A 166 27.61 19.58 -14.22
CA LYS A 166 28.96 19.31 -13.71
C LYS A 166 29.34 20.23 -12.54
N GLU A 167 28.49 21.21 -12.24
CA GLU A 167 28.70 22.23 -11.22
C GLU A 167 27.98 21.85 -9.92
N HIS A 168 26.80 21.23 -10.02
CA HIS A 168 25.97 20.85 -8.89
C HIS A 168 25.98 19.33 -8.66
N ASP A 169 26.73 18.88 -7.66
CA ASP A 169 26.78 17.48 -7.17
C ASP A 169 25.59 17.24 -6.23
N PHE A 170 24.36 17.31 -6.75
CA PHE A 170 23.13 17.12 -5.97
C PHE A 170 22.51 15.77 -6.29
N ASP A 171 22.80 14.79 -5.45
CA ASP A 171 22.30 13.42 -5.60
C ASP A 171 21.07 13.17 -4.73
N ALA A 172 20.25 12.20 -5.11
CA ALA A 172 19.17 11.74 -4.21
C ALA A 172 19.74 10.91 -3.06
N VAL A 173 20.65 9.97 -3.36
CA VAL A 173 21.43 9.23 -2.36
C VAL A 173 22.88 9.10 -2.82
N GLN A 174 23.78 9.71 -2.05
CA GLN A 174 25.21 9.64 -2.25
C GLN A 174 25.87 8.85 -1.12
N MET A 175 26.83 7.98 -1.45
CA MET A 175 27.64 7.28 -0.47
C MET A 175 29.11 7.14 -0.90
N ASP A 176 29.99 7.31 0.08
CA ASP A 176 31.44 7.39 -0.11
C ASP A 176 32.15 6.46 0.90
N GLY A 177 32.33 5.20 0.54
CA GLY A 177 32.95 4.19 1.41
C GLY A 177 32.04 3.70 2.53
N ALA A 178 30.72 3.72 2.33
CA ALA A 178 29.72 3.14 3.23
C ALA A 178 29.62 1.62 3.03
N HIS A 179 29.09 0.89 4.00
CA HIS A 179 28.78 -0.53 3.80
C HIS A 179 27.45 -0.97 4.38
N HIS A 180 26.85 -2.04 3.86
CA HIS A 180 25.56 -2.56 4.34
C HIS A 180 24.47 -1.49 4.24
N VAL A 181 24.15 -1.13 2.99
CA VAL A 181 23.16 -0.10 2.65
C VAL A 181 22.08 -0.68 1.75
N TRP A 182 20.82 -0.44 2.10
CA TRP A 182 19.66 -0.89 1.33
C TRP A 182 18.79 0.29 0.88
N ILE A 183 18.65 0.45 -0.44
CA ILE A 183 17.85 1.51 -1.07
C ILE A 183 16.65 0.86 -1.76
N ASP A 184 15.46 0.99 -1.17
CA ASP A 184 14.30 0.18 -1.54
C ASP A 184 12.99 0.96 -1.75
N HIS A 185 12.21 0.62 -2.79
CA HIS A 185 10.87 1.18 -3.01
C HIS A 185 10.81 2.73 -3.08
N ASN A 186 11.81 3.39 -3.62
CA ASN A 186 11.82 4.84 -3.78
C ASN A 186 11.41 5.28 -5.21
N ASP A 187 10.87 6.49 -5.34
CA ASP A 187 10.73 7.23 -6.61
C ASP A 187 11.79 8.32 -6.62
N LEU A 188 12.86 8.13 -7.41
CA LEU A 188 13.99 9.04 -7.50
C LEU A 188 14.01 9.70 -8.88
N ARG A 189 13.93 11.03 -8.93
CA ARG A 189 13.85 11.73 -10.22
C ARG A 189 14.27 13.19 -10.20
N ASN A 190 14.61 13.73 -11.36
CA ASN A 190 14.80 15.17 -11.57
C ASN A 190 15.83 15.81 -10.61
N MET A 191 16.99 15.17 -10.48
CA MET A 191 18.13 15.63 -9.71
C MET A 191 19.12 16.40 -10.60
N ALA A 192 20.09 17.12 -10.01
CA ALA A 192 21.08 17.84 -10.82
C ALA A 192 22.21 16.92 -11.30
N ASP A 193 22.66 15.98 -10.47
CA ASP A 193 23.67 14.98 -10.83
C ASP A 193 23.08 13.56 -10.89
N GLY A 194 23.40 12.72 -9.90
CA GLY A 194 23.02 11.32 -9.82
C GLY A 194 21.69 11.09 -9.10
N LEU A 195 21.03 9.97 -9.40
CA LEU A 195 20.00 9.45 -8.49
C LEU A 195 20.66 8.69 -7.34
N ILE A 196 21.58 7.77 -7.66
CA ILE A 196 22.25 6.94 -6.66
C ILE A 196 23.76 6.85 -6.95
N ASP A 197 24.56 7.46 -6.10
CA ASP A 197 26.01 7.46 -6.21
C ASP A 197 26.63 6.54 -5.14
N VAL A 198 27.09 5.37 -5.58
CA VAL A 198 27.80 4.33 -4.79
C VAL A 198 29.30 4.44 -5.06
N ARG A 199 29.92 5.48 -4.53
CA ARG A 199 31.27 5.90 -4.89
C ARG A 199 32.33 5.31 -3.96
N LYS A 200 33.57 5.39 -4.41
CA LYS A 200 34.77 4.85 -3.72
C LYS A 200 34.57 3.36 -3.42
N ASP A 201 35.07 2.92 -2.26
CA ASP A 201 35.03 1.53 -1.80
C ASP A 201 33.74 1.20 -1.03
N SER A 202 32.58 1.67 -1.50
CA SER A 202 31.29 1.33 -0.87
C SER A 202 30.94 -0.14 -1.15
N THR A 203 30.58 -0.91 -0.13
CA THR A 203 30.41 -2.38 -0.23
C THR A 203 29.10 -2.86 0.40
N TYR A 204 28.68 -4.08 0.10
CA TYR A 204 27.46 -4.67 0.64
C TYR A 204 26.21 -3.79 0.40
N VAL A 205 26.03 -3.34 -0.85
CA VAL A 205 24.92 -2.44 -1.22
C VAL A 205 23.84 -3.21 -1.97
N THR A 206 22.57 -2.94 -1.69
CA THR A 206 21.44 -3.45 -2.48
C THR A 206 20.48 -2.34 -2.83
N VAL A 207 20.11 -2.28 -4.11
CA VAL A 207 19.17 -1.30 -4.67
C VAL A 207 18.02 -2.06 -5.30
N SER A 208 16.82 -1.94 -4.74
CA SER A 208 15.68 -2.77 -5.10
C SER A 208 14.36 -2.02 -5.23
N TRP A 209 13.50 -2.44 -6.17
CA TRP A 209 12.13 -1.93 -6.27
C TRP A 209 11.98 -0.41 -6.44
N ASN A 210 13.01 0.30 -6.92
CA ASN A 210 12.93 1.74 -7.13
C ASN A 210 12.39 2.08 -8.53
N GLU A 211 11.64 3.17 -8.64
CA GLU A 211 11.40 3.86 -9.92
C GLU A 211 12.47 4.96 -10.07
N LEU A 212 13.25 4.87 -11.14
CA LEU A 212 14.39 5.74 -11.42
C LEU A 212 14.10 6.46 -12.74
N SER A 213 13.79 7.75 -12.67
CA SER A 213 13.27 8.45 -13.83
C SER A 213 13.71 9.89 -13.99
N GLN A 214 13.52 10.44 -15.20
CA GLN A 214 13.68 11.86 -15.52
C GLN A 214 15.04 12.42 -15.07
N ASN A 215 16.11 11.69 -15.33
CA ASN A 215 17.44 12.07 -14.87
C ASN A 215 18.51 11.77 -15.92
N ASN A 216 19.52 12.62 -15.99
CA ASN A 216 20.64 12.36 -16.90
C ASN A 216 21.49 11.18 -16.40
N LYS A 217 21.93 11.18 -15.14
CA LYS A 217 22.80 10.12 -14.59
C LYS A 217 22.02 9.32 -13.55
N THR A 218 21.81 8.03 -13.79
CA THR A 218 21.07 7.22 -12.80
C THR A 218 21.99 6.78 -11.66
N PHE A 219 23.17 6.26 -12.00
CA PHE A 219 24.13 5.74 -11.01
C PHE A 219 25.53 6.31 -11.16
N GLY A 220 26.24 6.53 -10.05
CA GLY A 220 27.70 6.65 -10.00
C GLY A 220 28.30 5.52 -9.19
N ILE A 221 28.76 4.43 -9.82
CA ILE A 221 29.29 3.26 -9.08
C ILE A 221 30.80 3.13 -9.27
N GLY A 222 31.50 3.07 -8.13
CA GLY A 222 32.96 3.09 -8.07
C GLY A 222 33.51 4.49 -8.37
N TRP A 223 34.82 4.58 -8.61
CA TRP A 223 35.59 5.73 -9.16
C TRP A 223 37.08 5.67 -8.72
N THR A 224 37.39 4.87 -7.69
CA THR A 224 38.76 4.54 -7.27
C THR A 224 39.36 3.43 -8.14
N GLU A 225 40.69 3.26 -8.11
CA GLU A 225 41.39 2.14 -8.77
C GLU A 225 41.17 0.79 -8.05
N ASN A 226 40.70 0.85 -6.80
CA ASN A 226 40.39 -0.31 -5.99
C ASN A 226 39.19 -1.09 -6.55
N VAL A 227 39.29 -2.41 -6.56
CA VAL A 227 38.22 -3.32 -7.00
C VAL A 227 37.58 -3.99 -5.79
N THR A 228 36.76 -3.24 -5.07
CA THR A 228 36.19 -3.66 -3.76
C THR A 228 34.67 -3.67 -3.73
N THR A 229 34.00 -2.82 -4.51
CA THR A 229 32.55 -2.62 -4.45
C THR A 229 31.77 -3.92 -4.66
N ASP A 230 30.84 -4.19 -3.74
CA ASP A 230 29.86 -5.27 -3.81
C ASP A 230 28.47 -4.66 -3.89
N ILE A 231 27.77 -4.90 -5.00
CA ILE A 231 26.47 -4.28 -5.26
C ILE A 231 25.50 -5.23 -5.94
N THR A 232 24.26 -5.23 -5.42
CA THR A 232 23.12 -5.89 -6.06
C THR A 232 22.12 -4.84 -6.52
N ILE A 233 21.67 -4.92 -7.77
CA ILE A 233 20.67 -4.01 -8.33
C ILE A 233 19.59 -4.86 -8.96
N HIS A 234 18.39 -4.89 -8.38
CA HIS A 234 17.32 -5.72 -8.91
C HIS A 234 15.95 -5.12 -8.81
N HIS A 235 15.05 -5.54 -9.70
CA HIS A 235 13.66 -5.09 -9.68
C HIS A 235 13.50 -3.57 -9.72
N ASN A 236 14.44 -2.83 -10.32
CA ASN A 236 14.31 -1.39 -10.50
C ASN A 236 13.79 -1.09 -11.92
N TRP A 237 12.96 -0.07 -12.02
CA TRP A 237 12.43 0.42 -13.29
C TRP A 237 13.15 1.72 -13.67
N PHE A 238 13.90 1.64 -14.76
CA PHE A 238 14.65 2.74 -15.36
C PHE A 238 13.87 3.23 -16.59
N ARG A 239 13.50 4.51 -16.59
CA ARG A 239 12.75 5.14 -17.67
C ARG A 239 13.07 6.61 -17.77
N GLU A 240 13.11 7.17 -18.98
CA GLU A 240 13.42 8.61 -19.13
C GLU A 240 14.80 8.95 -18.50
N THR A 241 15.80 8.08 -18.71
CA THR A 241 17.16 8.22 -18.17
C THR A 241 18.22 8.15 -19.26
N GLU A 242 19.17 9.09 -19.31
CA GLU A 242 20.13 9.15 -20.42
C GLU A 242 21.35 8.24 -20.24
N GLN A 243 22.01 8.23 -19.09
CA GLN A 243 23.27 7.53 -18.92
C GLN A 243 23.47 6.98 -17.51
N ARG A 244 24.45 6.09 -17.42
CA ARG A 244 24.80 5.36 -16.20
C ARG A 244 23.64 4.52 -15.68
N ASN A 245 23.12 3.62 -16.53
CA ASN A 245 21.92 2.82 -16.28
C ASN A 245 22.18 1.32 -16.05
N PRO A 246 22.81 0.85 -14.95
CA PRO A 246 23.94 1.42 -14.24
C PRO A 246 25.24 1.36 -15.06
N SER A 247 26.13 2.35 -14.89
CA SER A 247 27.53 2.27 -15.31
C SER A 247 28.38 1.91 -14.08
N THR A 248 28.96 0.72 -14.10
CA THR A 248 29.65 0.10 -12.95
C THR A 248 31.14 0.07 -13.20
N ASP A 249 31.90 0.82 -12.41
CA ASP A 249 33.36 0.90 -12.51
C ASP A 249 34.04 0.24 -11.32
N ASN A 250 35.08 -0.54 -11.58
CA ASN A 250 35.89 -1.24 -10.57
C ASN A 250 35.11 -1.93 -9.43
N ALA A 251 34.01 -2.63 -9.73
CA ALA A 251 33.29 -3.42 -8.71
C ALA A 251 33.80 -4.85 -8.62
N ALA A 252 34.13 -5.30 -7.40
CA ALA A 252 34.49 -6.70 -7.14
C ALA A 252 33.37 -7.64 -7.56
N HIS A 253 32.13 -7.26 -7.23
CA HIS A 253 30.93 -8.03 -7.53
C HIS A 253 29.75 -7.10 -7.85
N ALA A 254 29.28 -7.14 -9.10
CA ALA A 254 28.06 -6.46 -9.52
C ALA A 254 27.02 -7.47 -10.00
N HIS A 255 25.95 -7.67 -9.22
CA HIS A 255 24.85 -8.55 -9.60
C HIS A 255 23.62 -7.74 -9.96
N LEU A 256 23.25 -7.78 -11.23
CA LEU A 256 22.10 -7.07 -11.77
C LEU A 256 21.05 -8.09 -12.20
N TYR A 257 19.83 -8.04 -11.67
CA TYR A 257 18.80 -8.98 -12.11
C TYR A 257 17.36 -8.46 -12.08
N ASN A 258 16.51 -8.98 -12.96
CA ASN A 258 15.09 -8.60 -13.05
C ASN A 258 14.83 -7.08 -13.08
N ASN A 259 15.73 -6.28 -13.67
CA ASN A 259 15.51 -4.84 -13.86
C ASN A 259 14.75 -4.61 -15.16
N PHE A 260 13.98 -3.51 -15.23
CA PHE A 260 13.35 -3.06 -16.47
C PHE A 260 13.96 -1.74 -16.90
N LEU A 261 14.60 -1.73 -18.07
CA LEU A 261 15.15 -0.53 -18.66
C LEU A 261 14.38 -0.22 -19.95
N GLU A 262 13.80 0.97 -20.04
CA GLU A 262 13.04 1.39 -21.22
C GLU A 262 13.38 2.80 -21.70
N ASP A 263 13.59 2.92 -23.01
CA ASP A 263 13.44 4.19 -23.70
C ASP A 263 11.94 4.40 -23.98
N VAL A 264 11.35 5.35 -23.27
CA VAL A 264 9.90 5.61 -23.32
C VAL A 264 9.56 6.32 -24.63
N ALA A 265 8.72 5.69 -25.44
CA ALA A 265 8.26 6.25 -26.70
C ALA A 265 7.58 7.61 -26.50
N GLY A 266 7.93 8.59 -27.33
CA GLY A 266 7.37 9.94 -27.28
C GLY A 266 8.04 10.90 -26.29
N THR A 267 9.09 10.46 -25.59
CA THR A 267 9.89 11.33 -24.73
C THR A 267 11.16 11.81 -25.43
N SER A 268 11.72 12.95 -25.02
CA SER A 268 12.97 13.48 -25.57
C SER A 268 14.22 12.89 -24.91
N ILE A 269 14.06 12.15 -23.80
CA ILE A 269 15.15 11.56 -23.04
C ILE A 269 15.34 10.12 -23.50
N ASN A 270 16.43 9.86 -24.21
CA ASN A 270 16.79 8.53 -24.66
C ASN A 270 18.10 8.10 -24.02
N SER A 271 18.23 6.80 -23.73
CA SER A 271 19.45 6.27 -23.17
C SER A 271 20.59 6.25 -24.20
N SER A 272 21.78 6.64 -23.75
CA SER A 272 23.04 6.46 -24.46
C SER A 272 23.49 4.99 -24.44
N TYR A 273 23.19 4.29 -23.35
CA TYR A 273 23.44 2.88 -23.12
C TYR A 273 22.60 2.37 -21.93
N GLY A 274 22.41 1.04 -21.86
CA GLY A 274 21.82 0.35 -20.72
C GLY A 274 22.87 0.07 -19.64
N ASN A 275 23.15 -1.21 -19.38
CA ASN A 275 24.15 -1.60 -18.38
C ASN A 275 25.57 -1.51 -18.96
N TYR A 276 26.50 -0.91 -18.20
CA TYR A 276 27.90 -0.79 -18.59
C TYR A 276 28.85 -1.34 -17.52
N SER A 277 29.58 -2.41 -17.84
CA SER A 277 30.65 -2.95 -16.99
C SER A 277 32.02 -2.39 -17.37
N ARG A 278 32.65 -1.65 -16.47
CA ARG A 278 33.87 -0.87 -16.72
C ARG A 278 35.03 -1.26 -15.82
N GLY A 279 36.25 -0.90 -16.22
CA GLY A 279 37.45 -1.10 -15.42
C GLY A 279 37.67 -2.58 -15.06
N GLY A 280 37.91 -2.88 -13.79
CA GLY A 280 38.07 -4.24 -13.24
C GLY A 280 36.76 -4.93 -12.84
N THR A 281 35.60 -4.41 -13.24
CA THR A 281 34.29 -4.92 -12.79
C THR A 281 34.04 -6.37 -13.17
N ARG A 282 33.46 -7.13 -12.23
CA ARG A 282 32.88 -8.47 -12.49
C ARG A 282 31.36 -8.42 -12.38
N MET A 283 30.69 -8.40 -13.53
CA MET A 283 29.23 -8.28 -13.60
C MET A 283 28.53 -9.59 -13.95
N VAL A 284 27.46 -9.89 -13.23
CA VAL A 284 26.46 -10.93 -13.54
C VAL A 284 25.15 -10.22 -13.84
N LEU A 285 24.57 -10.46 -15.02
CA LEU A 285 23.34 -9.81 -15.48
C LEU A 285 22.26 -10.85 -15.85
N GLU A 286 21.22 -10.97 -15.04
CA GLU A 286 20.24 -12.06 -15.16
C GLU A 286 18.78 -11.58 -15.30
N ASN A 287 18.02 -12.21 -16.19
CA ASN A 287 16.57 -12.02 -16.36
C ASN A 287 16.04 -10.57 -16.36
N SER A 288 16.83 -9.61 -16.81
CA SER A 288 16.43 -8.21 -16.96
C SER A 288 15.79 -7.98 -18.33
N TYR A 289 14.96 -6.94 -18.44
CA TYR A 289 14.25 -6.56 -19.67
C TYR A 289 14.75 -5.20 -20.17
N PHE A 290 15.15 -5.15 -21.43
CA PHE A 290 15.63 -3.94 -22.11
C PHE A 290 14.70 -3.62 -23.28
N GLN A 291 14.19 -2.39 -23.33
CA GLN A 291 13.22 -1.96 -24.33
C GLN A 291 13.66 -0.68 -25.06
N GLY A 292 13.68 -0.73 -26.40
CA GLY A 292 13.82 0.43 -27.28
C GLY A 292 15.23 1.04 -27.38
N MET A 293 16.15 0.70 -26.47
CA MET A 293 17.43 1.40 -26.36
C MET A 293 18.53 0.95 -27.31
N LYS A 294 19.48 1.87 -27.53
CA LYS A 294 20.76 1.59 -28.17
C LYS A 294 21.81 1.20 -27.13
N ASN A 295 22.65 0.22 -27.45
CA ASN A 295 23.70 -0.31 -26.58
C ASN A 295 23.16 -0.83 -25.23
N PRO A 296 22.22 -1.81 -25.22
CA PRO A 296 21.60 -2.27 -23.98
C PRO A 296 22.60 -2.86 -22.98
N VAL A 297 23.70 -3.46 -23.45
CA VAL A 297 24.73 -4.05 -22.60
C VAL A 297 26.10 -3.81 -23.20
N ILE A 298 26.95 -3.08 -22.48
CA ILE A 298 28.33 -2.78 -22.90
C ILE A 298 29.35 -3.13 -21.83
N LYS A 299 30.58 -3.40 -22.26
CA LYS A 299 31.71 -3.63 -21.37
C LYS A 299 33.04 -3.07 -21.91
N ASP A 300 33.94 -2.77 -20.98
CA ASP A 300 35.34 -2.51 -21.28
C ASP A 300 36.10 -3.81 -21.58
N ALA A 301 37.30 -3.67 -22.15
CA ALA A 301 38.18 -4.81 -22.42
C ALA A 301 38.68 -5.50 -21.15
N THR A 302 38.93 -4.71 -20.09
CA THR A 302 39.42 -5.19 -18.78
C THR A 302 38.31 -5.73 -17.88
N ALA A 303 37.04 -5.44 -18.20
CA ALA A 303 35.90 -5.85 -17.40
C ALA A 303 35.32 -7.19 -17.86
N THR A 304 34.65 -7.88 -16.95
CA THR A 304 33.91 -9.11 -17.23
C THR A 304 32.40 -8.90 -17.06
N LEU A 305 31.62 -9.49 -17.95
CA LEU A 305 30.16 -9.44 -17.90
C LEU A 305 29.61 -10.76 -18.40
N VAL A 306 28.85 -11.47 -17.56
CA VAL A 306 28.13 -12.68 -17.96
C VAL A 306 26.64 -12.41 -17.88
N GLN A 307 25.96 -12.53 -19.02
CA GLN A 307 24.51 -12.37 -19.09
C GLN A 307 23.75 -13.69 -19.28
N ARG A 308 22.56 -13.81 -18.67
CA ARG A 308 21.69 -15.01 -18.75
C ARG A 308 20.21 -14.61 -18.71
N GLY A 309 19.40 -15.17 -19.60
CA GLY A 309 17.93 -15.05 -19.54
C GLY A 309 17.33 -13.65 -19.73
N ASN A 310 18.13 -12.64 -20.11
CA ASN A 310 17.64 -11.29 -20.39
C ASN A 310 16.77 -11.24 -21.65
N VAL A 311 15.83 -10.29 -21.70
CA VAL A 311 15.00 -10.00 -22.87
C VAL A 311 15.38 -8.65 -23.46
N PHE A 312 15.59 -8.62 -24.77
CA PHE A 312 15.94 -7.42 -25.53
C PHE A 312 14.85 -7.16 -26.59
N SER A 313 14.04 -6.12 -26.38
CA SER A 313 12.89 -5.79 -27.22
C SER A 313 13.11 -4.46 -27.93
N GLY A 314 13.20 -4.46 -29.25
CA GLY A 314 13.42 -3.23 -30.03
C GLY A 314 14.77 -2.53 -29.75
N THR A 315 15.77 -3.24 -29.23
CA THR A 315 17.09 -2.68 -28.93
C THR A 315 18.04 -2.74 -30.14
N SER A 316 19.07 -1.89 -30.16
CA SER A 316 20.11 -1.91 -31.21
C SER A 316 21.52 -1.67 -30.64
N GLY A 317 22.57 -1.76 -31.45
CA GLY A 317 23.95 -1.47 -31.04
C GLY A 317 24.64 -2.61 -30.28
N ARG A 318 25.50 -2.27 -29.31
CA ARG A 318 26.31 -3.24 -28.55
C ARG A 318 25.45 -4.01 -27.53
N ASN A 319 25.56 -5.33 -27.54
CA ASN A 319 24.99 -6.23 -26.56
C ASN A 319 26.02 -7.31 -26.23
N GLU A 320 26.78 -7.10 -25.17
CA GLU A 320 28.02 -7.81 -24.94
C GLU A 320 27.93 -8.84 -23.80
N SER A 321 28.79 -9.85 -23.87
CA SER A 321 29.05 -10.82 -22.81
C SER A 321 30.48 -11.33 -22.99
N GLY A 322 31.21 -11.58 -21.91
CA GLY A 322 32.54 -12.15 -21.97
C GLY A 322 33.33 -12.05 -20.68
N GLY A 323 34.31 -12.95 -20.53
CA GLY A 323 35.11 -13.12 -19.31
C GLY A 323 34.48 -14.07 -18.31
N THR A 324 35.06 -14.15 -17.12
CA THR A 324 34.59 -14.99 -16.01
C THR A 324 34.12 -14.08 -14.88
N ALA A 325 32.81 -14.09 -14.60
CA ALA A 325 32.24 -13.34 -13.50
C ALA A 325 32.33 -14.13 -12.16
N PHE A 326 31.40 -13.91 -11.25
CA PHE A 326 31.27 -14.64 -9.98
C PHE A 326 29.94 -15.40 -9.94
N ASP A 327 29.73 -16.22 -8.91
CA ASP A 327 28.42 -16.83 -8.64
C ASP A 327 27.74 -16.09 -7.48
N PRO A 328 26.65 -15.34 -7.72
CA PRO A 328 25.98 -14.61 -6.64
C PRO A 328 25.45 -15.53 -5.53
N ARG A 329 25.13 -16.81 -5.84
CA ARG A 329 24.61 -17.77 -4.85
C ARG A 329 25.60 -18.15 -3.76
N THR A 330 26.89 -17.87 -3.95
CA THR A 330 27.89 -18.09 -2.89
C THR A 330 27.82 -17.00 -1.80
N TYR A 331 27.13 -15.89 -2.05
CA TYR A 331 27.02 -14.76 -1.14
C TYR A 331 25.63 -14.67 -0.50
N TYR A 332 24.56 -14.85 -1.28
CA TYR A 332 23.19 -14.77 -0.79
C TYR A 332 22.22 -15.59 -1.65
N ALA A 333 21.07 -15.93 -1.07
CA ALA A 333 19.99 -16.59 -1.81
C ALA A 333 19.19 -15.57 -2.64
N TYR A 334 18.81 -15.94 -3.86
CA TYR A 334 17.91 -15.15 -4.70
C TYR A 334 17.11 -16.06 -5.65
N THR A 335 15.95 -15.57 -6.06
CA THR A 335 15.09 -16.18 -7.08
C THR A 335 14.96 -15.20 -8.23
N LEU A 336 14.92 -15.73 -9.45
CA LEU A 336 14.72 -14.94 -10.65
C LEU A 336 13.26 -15.02 -11.09
N ASP A 337 12.63 -13.88 -11.29
CA ASP A 337 11.39 -13.81 -12.06
C ASP A 337 11.67 -14.05 -13.54
N LYS A 338 10.65 -14.48 -14.29
CA LYS A 338 10.80 -14.61 -15.74
C LYS A 338 10.99 -13.23 -16.34
N ALA A 339 12.03 -13.05 -17.15
CA ALA A 339 12.34 -11.77 -17.76
C ALA A 339 11.14 -11.17 -18.52
N ALA A 340 10.32 -11.99 -19.20
CA ALA A 340 9.14 -11.53 -19.92
C ALA A 340 8.05 -10.90 -19.02
N ASP A 341 8.00 -11.27 -17.75
CA ASP A 341 7.00 -10.77 -16.78
C ASP A 341 7.49 -9.49 -16.08
N VAL A 342 8.80 -9.19 -16.14
CA VAL A 342 9.45 -8.05 -15.47
C VAL A 342 8.79 -6.70 -15.80
N PRO A 343 8.43 -6.36 -17.06
CA PRO A 343 7.79 -5.07 -17.33
C PRO A 343 6.47 -4.86 -16.57
N ALA A 344 5.61 -5.87 -16.51
CA ALA A 344 4.34 -5.78 -15.79
C ALA A 344 4.56 -5.76 -14.27
N LEU A 345 5.51 -6.57 -13.79
CA LEU A 345 5.89 -6.63 -12.38
C LEU A 345 6.38 -5.26 -11.89
N LEU A 346 7.31 -4.65 -12.61
CA LEU A 346 7.93 -3.41 -12.15
C LEU A 346 7.01 -2.20 -12.28
N ARG A 347 6.22 -2.09 -13.36
CA ARG A 347 5.21 -1.01 -13.49
C ARG A 347 4.20 -0.97 -12.34
N SER A 348 3.96 -2.09 -11.66
CA SER A 348 3.01 -2.18 -10.54
C SER A 348 3.68 -2.25 -9.17
N GLY A 349 4.96 -2.65 -9.11
CA GLY A 349 5.68 -2.95 -7.89
C GLY A 349 6.66 -1.89 -7.43
N THR A 350 7.26 -1.12 -8.34
CA THR A 350 8.31 -0.15 -7.97
C THR A 350 7.76 1.12 -7.34
N GLY A 351 8.62 1.83 -6.60
CA GLY A 351 8.31 3.12 -5.98
C GLY A 351 7.55 3.02 -4.64
N PRO A 352 7.17 4.16 -4.06
CA PRO A 352 6.56 4.20 -2.73
C PRO A 352 5.26 3.38 -2.65
N ARG A 353 5.17 2.55 -1.61
CA ARG A 353 4.05 1.71 -1.23
C ARG A 353 3.27 2.35 -0.10
N THR A 354 1.96 2.23 -0.16
CA THR A 354 1.04 2.73 0.88
C THR A 354 1.21 2.04 2.24
N THR A 355 1.81 0.84 2.28
CA THR A 355 1.95 -0.01 3.47
C THR A 355 3.26 0.18 4.25
N ILE A 356 4.26 0.83 3.68
CA ILE A 356 5.57 1.02 4.31
C ILE A 356 5.59 2.37 5.04
N GLY A 357 6.28 2.46 6.19
CA GLY A 357 6.46 3.70 6.95
C GLY A 357 5.23 4.23 7.68
N THR A 358 4.11 3.52 7.70
CA THR A 358 2.91 3.93 8.47
C THR A 358 2.87 3.24 9.84
N THR A 359 2.45 3.97 10.88
CA THR A 359 2.17 3.46 12.24
C THR A 359 0.77 2.88 12.36
N ALA A 360 0.10 2.59 11.23
CA ALA A 360 -0.84 1.50 11.26
C ALA A 360 -0.05 0.32 11.81
N ALA A 361 -0.30 0.00 13.08
CA ALA A 361 0.11 -1.26 13.66
C ALA A 361 -0.49 -2.30 12.72
N THR A 362 0.29 -2.70 11.73
CA THR A 362 0.22 -4.07 11.28
C THR A 362 0.52 -4.82 12.56
N ASP A 363 -0.48 -5.54 13.05
CA ASP A 363 -0.33 -6.41 14.20
C ASP A 363 0.66 -7.51 13.80
N VAL A 364 1.95 -7.19 13.84
CA VAL A 364 3.06 -8.10 13.52
C VAL A 364 3.63 -8.68 14.80
N THR A 365 2.75 -8.93 15.77
CA THR A 365 2.89 -10.13 16.62
C THR A 365 2.09 -11.30 16.10
N ALA A 366 1.56 -11.19 14.89
CA ALA A 366 1.60 -12.35 14.04
C ALA A 366 3.05 -12.46 13.51
N LYS A 367 3.73 -13.55 13.87
CA LYS A 367 4.38 -14.40 12.86
C LYS A 367 3.50 -14.31 11.58
N ALA A 368 3.96 -14.70 10.39
CA ALA A 368 2.98 -15.47 9.62
C ALA A 368 2.66 -16.75 10.44
N ALA A 369 1.93 -16.65 11.57
CA ALA A 369 0.78 -17.48 11.77
C ALA A 369 0.01 -17.16 10.50
N ALA A 370 0.20 -18.04 9.51
CA ALA A 370 -0.41 -17.93 8.20
C ALA A 370 -1.78 -17.28 8.42
N ALA A 371 -2.06 -16.12 7.79
CA ALA A 371 -3.37 -15.47 7.90
C ALA A 371 -4.38 -16.59 7.92
N THR A 372 -5.05 -16.80 9.06
CA THR A 372 -5.65 -18.12 9.32
C THR A 372 -6.61 -18.36 8.17
N THR A 373 -6.26 -19.28 7.29
CA THR A 373 -6.94 -19.41 6.01
C THR A 373 -7.97 -20.49 6.20
N LEU A 374 -9.22 -20.06 6.38
CA LEU A 374 -10.35 -20.96 6.46
C LEU A 374 -10.80 -21.24 5.04
N THR A 375 -10.48 -22.42 4.53
CA THR A 375 -10.87 -22.83 3.18
C THR A 375 -12.33 -23.28 3.17
N VAL A 376 -13.14 -22.67 2.31
CA VAL A 376 -14.52 -23.03 2.06
C VAL A 376 -14.61 -23.67 0.68
N ALA A 377 -15.17 -24.87 0.60
CA ALA A 377 -15.49 -25.51 -0.67
C ALA A 377 -16.78 -26.32 -0.55
N LYS A 378 -17.78 -25.98 -1.38
CA LYS A 378 -19.10 -26.63 -1.38
C LYS A 378 -19.01 -28.14 -1.63
N ASP A 379 -18.03 -28.58 -2.42
CA ASP A 379 -17.76 -29.98 -2.76
C ASP A 379 -17.14 -30.80 -1.61
N GLY A 380 -16.80 -30.15 -0.48
CA GLY A 380 -16.16 -30.78 0.67
C GLY A 380 -14.64 -30.87 0.59
N THR A 381 -14.00 -30.30 -0.42
CA THR A 381 -12.52 -30.27 -0.55
C THR A 381 -11.85 -29.18 0.29
N GLY A 382 -12.63 -28.39 1.04
CA GLY A 382 -12.17 -27.39 1.99
C GLY A 382 -12.52 -27.78 3.42
N GLN A 383 -11.98 -27.04 4.38
CA GLN A 383 -12.27 -27.21 5.82
C GLN A 383 -13.76 -27.04 6.16
N TYR A 384 -14.45 -26.15 5.44
CA TYR A 384 -15.87 -25.87 5.62
C TYR A 384 -16.62 -26.00 4.30
N LYS A 385 -17.90 -26.41 4.36
CA LYS A 385 -18.80 -26.47 3.20
C LYS A 385 -19.57 -25.18 2.95
N THR A 386 -19.68 -24.32 3.96
CA THR A 386 -20.44 -23.07 3.92
C THR A 386 -19.58 -21.91 4.44
N VAL A 387 -19.88 -20.71 3.95
CA VAL A 387 -19.17 -19.48 4.33
C VAL A 387 -19.50 -19.13 5.79
N GLN A 388 -20.75 -19.26 6.21
CA GLN A 388 -21.14 -18.99 7.60
C GLN A 388 -20.42 -19.92 8.58
N ALA A 389 -20.16 -21.18 8.23
CA ALA A 389 -19.43 -22.09 9.12
C ALA A 389 -17.97 -21.64 9.33
N ALA A 390 -17.32 -21.14 8.27
CA ALA A 390 -15.99 -20.54 8.39
C ALA A 390 -16.03 -19.26 9.23
N VAL A 391 -17.02 -18.38 9.02
CA VAL A 391 -17.22 -17.19 9.87
C VAL A 391 -17.43 -17.57 11.33
N ASN A 392 -18.19 -18.63 11.62
CA ASN A 392 -18.43 -19.12 12.97
C ASN A 392 -17.14 -19.60 13.66
N ALA A 393 -16.20 -20.14 12.90
CA ALA A 393 -14.91 -20.60 13.40
C ALA A 393 -13.90 -19.47 13.68
N VAL A 394 -14.12 -18.26 13.14
CA VAL A 394 -13.29 -17.10 13.49
C VAL A 394 -13.44 -16.80 14.99
N PRO A 395 -12.36 -16.68 15.78
CA PRO A 395 -12.46 -16.35 17.19
C PRO A 395 -13.15 -15.00 17.43
N ALA A 396 -13.88 -14.89 18.55
CA ALA A 396 -14.38 -13.59 19.00
C ALA A 396 -13.20 -12.69 19.40
N ASN A 397 -13.31 -11.39 19.13
CA ASN A 397 -12.29 -10.36 19.34
C ASN A 397 -10.94 -10.76 18.74
N ASN A 398 -10.99 -11.44 17.59
CA ASN A 398 -9.84 -11.90 16.86
C ASN A 398 -8.88 -10.71 16.58
N PRO A 399 -7.62 -10.79 17.04
CA PRO A 399 -6.69 -9.65 16.97
C PRO A 399 -6.03 -9.50 15.58
N SER A 400 -6.13 -10.48 14.69
CA SER A 400 -5.37 -10.51 13.44
C SER A 400 -6.18 -11.01 12.26
N ARG A 401 -5.78 -10.70 11.03
CA ARG A 401 -6.63 -10.99 9.88
C ARG A 401 -6.88 -12.50 9.64
N VAL A 402 -8.14 -12.87 9.50
CA VAL A 402 -8.58 -14.23 9.13
C VAL A 402 -9.14 -14.21 7.70
N VAL A 403 -8.56 -15.01 6.82
CA VAL A 403 -8.96 -15.09 5.41
C VAL A 403 -9.88 -16.28 5.23
N VAL A 404 -11.15 -16.02 4.94
CA VAL A 404 -12.09 -17.02 4.46
C VAL A 404 -11.88 -17.15 2.95
N SER A 405 -11.13 -18.17 2.55
CA SER A 405 -10.77 -18.47 1.17
C SER A 405 -11.84 -19.35 0.55
N ILE A 406 -12.63 -18.82 -0.37
CA ILE A 406 -13.86 -19.42 -0.88
C ILE A 406 -13.61 -19.92 -2.30
N LYS A 407 -13.64 -21.25 -2.48
CA LYS A 407 -13.47 -21.87 -3.80
C LYS A 407 -14.67 -21.58 -4.71
N PRO A 408 -14.49 -21.64 -6.05
CA PRO A 408 -15.58 -21.54 -7.01
C PRO A 408 -16.81 -22.37 -6.65
N GLY A 409 -17.98 -21.78 -6.82
CA GLY A 409 -19.27 -22.37 -6.53
C GLY A 409 -20.33 -21.34 -6.15
N THR A 410 -21.59 -21.77 -6.22
CA THR A 410 -22.75 -20.99 -5.73
C THR A 410 -23.14 -21.48 -4.33
N TYR A 411 -22.93 -20.62 -3.35
CA TYR A 411 -23.23 -20.79 -1.94
C TYR A 411 -24.56 -20.13 -1.64
N ARG A 412 -25.64 -20.93 -1.60
CA ARG A 412 -26.98 -20.44 -1.25
C ARG A 412 -27.16 -20.43 0.26
N GLU A 413 -26.78 -19.33 0.90
CA GLU A 413 -26.81 -19.14 2.35
C GLU A 413 -26.85 -17.66 2.70
N THR A 414 -27.38 -17.34 3.88
CA THR A 414 -27.20 -16.01 4.49
C THR A 414 -25.96 -16.02 5.36
N VAL A 415 -25.13 -14.98 5.28
CA VAL A 415 -23.89 -14.85 6.04
C VAL A 415 -23.92 -13.59 6.91
N LYS A 416 -23.72 -13.75 8.22
CA LYS A 416 -23.52 -12.66 9.17
C LYS A 416 -22.10 -12.71 9.73
N VAL A 417 -21.36 -11.61 9.54
CA VAL A 417 -20.07 -11.34 10.20
C VAL A 417 -20.34 -10.41 11.39
N PRO A 418 -20.45 -10.94 12.62
CA PRO A 418 -20.83 -10.15 13.79
C PRO A 418 -19.71 -9.18 14.21
N SER A 419 -20.08 -8.08 14.87
CA SER A 419 -19.15 -7.00 15.27
C SER A 419 -18.00 -7.45 16.16
N ASN A 420 -18.17 -8.53 16.92
CA ASN A 420 -17.11 -9.12 17.72
C ASN A 420 -16.14 -10.01 16.93
N LYS A 421 -16.16 -9.99 15.60
CA LYS A 421 -15.22 -10.74 14.73
C LYS A 421 -14.53 -9.80 13.72
N PRO A 422 -13.73 -8.83 14.19
CA PRO A 422 -13.03 -7.89 13.31
C PRO A 422 -11.97 -8.60 12.45
N HIS A 423 -11.49 -7.88 11.43
CA HIS A 423 -10.39 -8.31 10.56
C HIS A 423 -10.68 -9.59 9.75
N VAL A 424 -11.90 -9.74 9.23
CA VAL A 424 -12.26 -10.86 8.35
C VAL A 424 -12.11 -10.45 6.89
N THR A 425 -11.47 -11.30 6.07
CA THR A 425 -11.45 -11.16 4.60
C THR A 425 -12.24 -12.30 3.98
N PHE A 426 -13.16 -12.00 3.06
CA PHE A 426 -13.69 -12.98 2.11
C PHE A 426 -12.91 -12.90 0.81
N GLN A 427 -12.26 -13.98 0.42
CA GLN A 427 -11.44 -14.05 -0.79
C GLN A 427 -11.97 -15.16 -1.70
N GLY A 428 -12.57 -14.81 -2.84
CA GLY A 428 -12.87 -15.79 -3.87
C GLY A 428 -11.59 -16.25 -4.58
N THR A 429 -11.44 -17.55 -4.82
CA THR A 429 -10.25 -18.14 -5.45
C THR A 429 -10.42 -18.46 -6.93
N GLY A 430 -11.55 -18.08 -7.53
CA GLY A 430 -11.81 -18.27 -8.96
C GLY A 430 -10.96 -17.36 -9.84
N GLY A 431 -10.82 -17.71 -11.12
CA GLY A 431 -10.17 -16.85 -12.11
C GLY A 431 -10.98 -15.60 -12.43
N SER A 432 -12.27 -15.61 -12.10
CA SER A 432 -13.21 -14.50 -12.20
C SER A 432 -14.02 -14.35 -10.91
N ARG A 433 -14.38 -13.10 -10.58
CA ARG A 433 -15.29 -12.75 -9.49
C ARG A 433 -16.70 -13.37 -9.62
N LYS A 434 -17.06 -13.87 -10.80
CA LYS A 434 -18.31 -14.60 -11.05
C LYS A 434 -18.25 -16.08 -10.63
N ASP A 435 -17.07 -16.63 -10.46
CA ASP A 435 -16.89 -18.06 -10.19
C ASP A 435 -17.29 -18.42 -8.77
N THR A 436 -17.28 -17.45 -7.85
CA THR A 436 -17.63 -17.61 -6.43
C THR A 436 -18.80 -16.70 -6.09
N VAL A 437 -19.96 -17.28 -5.80
CA VAL A 437 -21.22 -16.54 -5.60
C VAL A 437 -21.84 -16.89 -4.25
N ILE A 438 -22.07 -15.90 -3.40
CA ILE A 438 -22.90 -16.03 -2.19
C ILE A 438 -24.27 -15.43 -2.52
N VAL A 439 -25.33 -16.23 -2.41
CA VAL A 439 -26.67 -15.84 -2.88
C VAL A 439 -27.78 -16.26 -1.92
N TYR A 440 -28.79 -15.41 -1.77
CA TYR A 440 -30.04 -15.74 -1.07
C TYR A 440 -31.16 -14.84 -1.57
N ASN A 441 -32.40 -15.08 -1.16
CA ASN A 441 -33.59 -14.40 -1.70
C ASN A 441 -34.52 -13.81 -0.64
N ASN A 442 -33.98 -13.42 0.52
CA ASN A 442 -34.82 -12.76 1.52
C ASN A 442 -35.18 -11.36 1.01
N ALA A 443 -36.46 -11.00 1.14
CA ALA A 443 -36.95 -9.63 1.03
C ALA A 443 -37.40 -9.10 2.41
N ALA A 444 -37.59 -7.79 2.53
CA ALA A 444 -38.02 -7.14 3.76
C ALA A 444 -39.34 -7.73 4.31
N GLY A 445 -40.26 -8.10 3.43
CA GLY A 445 -41.53 -8.73 3.74
C GLY A 445 -41.45 -10.21 4.07
N THR A 446 -40.33 -10.87 3.78
CA THR A 446 -40.18 -12.31 3.99
C THR A 446 -40.33 -12.62 5.49
N ARG A 447 -41.20 -13.57 5.82
CA ARG A 447 -41.45 -13.98 7.21
C ARG A 447 -40.27 -14.76 7.75
N LYS A 448 -39.87 -14.46 8.98
CA LYS A 448 -38.86 -15.23 9.69
C LYS A 448 -39.42 -16.62 10.06
N PRO A 449 -38.62 -17.70 9.95
CA PRO A 449 -39.07 -19.04 10.31
C PRO A 449 -39.52 -19.20 11.76
N ASP A 450 -39.03 -18.35 12.66
CA ASP A 450 -39.35 -18.37 14.09
C ASP A 450 -40.68 -17.67 14.45
N GLY A 451 -41.37 -17.09 13.46
CA GLY A 451 -42.64 -16.40 13.67
C GLY A 451 -42.52 -15.00 14.29
N SER A 452 -41.32 -14.47 14.52
CA SER A 452 -41.09 -13.16 15.16
C SER A 452 -41.39 -11.94 14.27
N GLY A 453 -41.99 -12.16 13.10
CA GLY A 453 -42.33 -11.12 12.13
C GLY A 453 -41.60 -11.30 10.80
N THR A 454 -41.35 -10.19 10.10
CA THR A 454 -40.60 -10.19 8.83
C THR A 454 -39.13 -9.84 9.06
N TYR A 455 -38.28 -10.08 8.05
CA TYR A 455 -36.87 -9.71 8.10
C TYR A 455 -36.65 -8.20 8.16
N GLY A 456 -37.53 -7.41 7.53
CA GLY A 456 -37.29 -5.99 7.28
C GLY A 456 -36.12 -5.78 6.31
N THR A 457 -35.93 -4.55 5.82
CA THR A 457 -34.88 -4.25 4.82
C THR A 457 -33.49 -4.66 5.31
N SER A 458 -33.07 -4.26 6.51
CA SER A 458 -31.73 -4.60 6.99
C SER A 458 -31.55 -6.11 7.25
N GLY A 459 -32.61 -6.82 7.63
CA GLY A 459 -32.57 -8.26 7.88
C GLY A 459 -32.67 -9.10 6.61
N SER A 460 -32.96 -8.50 5.45
CA SER A 460 -33.05 -9.21 4.17
C SER A 460 -31.69 -9.47 3.52
N ALA A 461 -30.61 -8.91 4.08
CA ALA A 461 -29.24 -9.03 3.57
C ALA A 461 -28.79 -10.48 3.37
N THR A 462 -28.35 -10.82 2.15
CA THR A 462 -27.63 -12.08 1.88
C THR A 462 -26.33 -12.13 2.70
N VAL A 463 -25.56 -11.04 2.70
CA VAL A 463 -24.37 -10.88 3.56
C VAL A 463 -24.53 -9.63 4.42
N ALA A 464 -24.45 -9.80 5.75
CA ALA A 464 -24.46 -8.70 6.72
C ALA A 464 -23.12 -8.63 7.46
N VAL A 465 -22.41 -7.52 7.26
CA VAL A 465 -21.10 -7.25 7.88
C VAL A 465 -21.27 -6.19 8.96
N GLU A 466 -21.07 -6.58 10.22
CA GLU A 466 -21.09 -5.70 11.39
C GLU A 466 -19.69 -5.53 11.99
N ALA A 467 -18.68 -6.17 11.40
CA ALA A 467 -17.30 -6.20 11.89
C ALA A 467 -16.42 -5.15 11.21
N ASP A 468 -15.68 -4.40 12.01
CA ASP A 468 -14.70 -3.43 11.55
C ASP A 468 -13.54 -4.12 10.80
N ASP A 469 -12.91 -3.38 9.88
CA ASP A 469 -11.78 -3.84 9.07
C ASP A 469 -12.07 -5.08 8.19
N PHE A 470 -13.34 -5.27 7.82
CA PHE A 470 -13.78 -6.32 6.91
C PHE A 470 -13.30 -6.06 5.47
N GLN A 471 -12.96 -7.13 4.75
CA GLN A 471 -12.67 -7.09 3.32
C GLN A 471 -13.46 -8.13 2.53
N ALA A 472 -13.83 -7.82 1.29
CA ALA A 472 -14.30 -8.82 0.32
C ALA A 472 -13.64 -8.59 -1.04
N ARG A 473 -13.15 -9.68 -1.64
CA ARG A 473 -12.39 -9.64 -2.90
C ARG A 473 -12.74 -10.80 -3.83
N ASN A 474 -12.77 -10.50 -5.13
CA ASN A 474 -12.90 -11.49 -6.21
C ASN A 474 -14.09 -12.47 -6.06
N LEU A 475 -15.25 -11.97 -5.67
CA LEU A 475 -16.46 -12.77 -5.51
C LEU A 475 -17.71 -11.96 -5.84
N THR A 476 -18.84 -12.65 -5.92
CA THR A 476 -20.17 -12.08 -6.12
C THR A 476 -21.02 -12.27 -4.85
N VAL A 477 -21.68 -11.20 -4.41
CA VAL A 477 -22.75 -11.25 -3.41
C VAL A 477 -24.05 -10.84 -4.10
N SER A 478 -25.06 -11.72 -4.04
CA SER A 478 -26.31 -11.50 -4.74
C SER A 478 -27.52 -11.67 -3.81
N ASN A 479 -28.53 -10.84 -4.01
CA ASN A 479 -29.89 -11.15 -3.58
C ASN A 479 -30.73 -11.45 -4.83
N ASP A 480 -31.21 -12.69 -4.94
CA ASP A 480 -31.98 -13.18 -6.08
C ASP A 480 -33.50 -13.25 -5.80
N PHE A 481 -34.00 -12.37 -4.94
CA PHE A 481 -35.44 -12.22 -4.71
C PHE A 481 -36.18 -11.89 -6.03
N ASP A 482 -37.10 -12.77 -6.40
CA ASP A 482 -37.92 -12.62 -7.60
C ASP A 482 -39.16 -11.77 -7.29
N GLU A 483 -39.07 -10.45 -7.52
CA GLU A 483 -40.20 -9.53 -7.35
C GLU A 483 -41.42 -9.94 -8.20
N GLY A 484 -41.19 -10.48 -9.40
CA GLY A 484 -42.26 -10.86 -10.33
C GLY A 484 -43.09 -12.03 -9.82
N ALA A 485 -42.43 -13.02 -9.20
CA ALA A 485 -43.08 -14.16 -8.56
C ALA A 485 -43.72 -13.83 -7.21
N ASN A 486 -43.38 -12.69 -6.60
CA ASN A 486 -43.76 -12.36 -5.21
C ASN A 486 -44.59 -11.07 -5.07
N GLN A 487 -45.35 -10.67 -6.09
CA GLN A 487 -46.14 -9.42 -6.10
C GLN A 487 -47.12 -9.24 -4.93
N SER A 488 -47.59 -10.33 -4.32
CA SER A 488 -48.49 -10.27 -3.16
C SER A 488 -47.77 -9.93 -1.85
N LEU A 489 -46.44 -9.94 -1.83
CA LEU A 489 -45.64 -9.64 -0.65
C LEU A 489 -45.58 -8.14 -0.41
N SER A 490 -45.87 -7.68 0.81
CA SER A 490 -45.55 -6.30 1.17
C SER A 490 -44.08 -6.22 1.60
N GLY A 491 -43.29 -5.32 1.00
CA GLY A 491 -41.87 -5.10 1.32
C GLY A 491 -40.92 -5.90 0.44
N HIS A 492 -40.68 -5.42 -0.78
CA HIS A 492 -39.85 -6.08 -1.80
C HIS A 492 -38.34 -5.78 -1.68
N GLN A 493 -37.93 -4.89 -0.77
CA GLN A 493 -36.53 -4.51 -0.58
C GLN A 493 -35.67 -5.74 -0.25
N ALA A 494 -34.63 -5.99 -1.03
CA ALA A 494 -33.89 -7.24 -1.02
C ALA A 494 -32.38 -6.96 -1.06
N VAL A 495 -31.79 -6.83 0.14
CA VAL A 495 -30.39 -6.44 0.28
C VAL A 495 -29.47 -7.61 -0.09
N ALA A 496 -28.48 -7.37 -0.95
CA ALA A 496 -27.42 -8.33 -1.23
C ALA A 496 -26.31 -8.20 -0.18
N LEU A 497 -25.79 -7.00 0.01
CA LEU A 497 -24.73 -6.72 0.98
C LEU A 497 -25.12 -5.56 1.89
N ARG A 498 -25.06 -5.79 3.20
CA ARG A 498 -25.15 -4.75 4.22
C ARG A 498 -23.83 -4.58 4.93
N THR A 499 -23.35 -3.35 5.04
CA THR A 499 -22.25 -2.97 5.94
C THR A 499 -22.82 -2.17 7.12
N ALA A 500 -22.33 -2.42 8.33
CA ALA A 500 -22.65 -1.65 9.53
C ALA A 500 -21.40 -1.59 10.43
N ALA A 501 -20.29 -1.16 9.84
CA ALA A 501 -18.94 -1.21 10.41
C ALA A 501 -18.08 -0.06 9.86
N ASP A 502 -16.90 0.17 10.45
CA ASP A 502 -15.87 1.06 9.92
C ASP A 502 -14.79 0.28 9.15
N LYS A 503 -14.17 0.97 8.17
CA LYS A 503 -13.07 0.45 7.35
C LYS A 503 -13.41 -0.80 6.54
N VAL A 504 -14.58 -0.80 5.89
CA VAL A 504 -15.01 -1.91 5.02
C VAL A 504 -14.46 -1.74 3.61
N PHE A 505 -13.61 -2.66 3.16
CA PHE A 505 -12.98 -2.61 1.84
C PHE A 505 -13.52 -3.68 0.87
N LEU A 506 -14.13 -3.24 -0.23
CA LEU A 506 -14.68 -4.10 -1.27
C LEU A 506 -13.88 -3.88 -2.57
N ASP A 507 -13.10 -4.87 -3.00
CA ASP A 507 -12.21 -4.74 -4.16
C ASP A 507 -12.43 -5.86 -5.17
N GLY A 508 -12.83 -5.48 -6.39
CA GLY A 508 -13.05 -6.46 -7.45
C GLY A 508 -14.25 -7.37 -7.22
N VAL A 509 -15.30 -6.89 -6.55
CA VAL A 509 -16.53 -7.67 -6.28
C VAL A 509 -17.63 -7.39 -7.30
N ILE A 510 -18.67 -8.23 -7.28
CA ILE A 510 -19.99 -7.93 -7.85
C ILE A 510 -20.99 -7.91 -6.69
N VAL A 511 -21.75 -6.85 -6.55
CA VAL A 511 -22.91 -6.79 -5.64
C VAL A 511 -24.15 -6.58 -6.49
N GLU A 512 -25.04 -7.57 -6.50
CA GLU A 512 -26.18 -7.61 -7.44
C GLU A 512 -27.51 -7.90 -6.74
N GLY A 513 -28.52 -7.13 -7.11
CA GLY A 513 -29.88 -7.26 -6.63
C GLY A 513 -30.83 -6.42 -7.47
N ASP A 514 -31.99 -6.09 -6.91
CA ASP A 514 -32.99 -5.23 -7.52
C ASP A 514 -33.18 -3.94 -6.70
N GLN A 515 -34.20 -3.90 -5.85
CA GLN A 515 -34.42 -2.82 -4.91
C GLN A 515 -33.56 -3.01 -3.65
N ASP A 516 -32.86 -1.95 -3.22
CA ASP A 516 -32.04 -1.90 -2.00
C ASP A 516 -30.81 -2.85 -2.03
N THR A 517 -30.13 -3.02 -3.18
CA THR A 517 -29.02 -3.98 -3.34
C THR A 517 -27.88 -3.84 -2.30
N LEU A 518 -27.33 -2.63 -2.11
CA LEU A 518 -26.14 -2.37 -1.31
C LEU A 518 -26.46 -1.35 -0.20
N LEU A 519 -26.60 -1.87 1.02
CA LEU A 519 -26.86 -1.07 2.22
C LEU A 519 -25.52 -0.68 2.88
N LEU A 520 -25.08 0.55 2.64
CA LEU A 520 -23.90 1.15 3.24
C LEU A 520 -24.27 1.89 4.52
N ASP A 521 -24.39 1.14 5.61
CA ASP A 521 -24.84 1.62 6.91
C ASP A 521 -23.69 1.76 7.92
N THR A 522 -23.99 2.30 9.10
CA THR A 522 -23.06 2.34 10.24
C THR A 522 -23.66 1.62 11.44
N ALA A 523 -22.80 1.18 12.36
CA ALA A 523 -23.23 0.46 13.58
C ALA A 523 -24.27 1.24 14.41
N ALA A 524 -24.16 2.58 14.44
CA ALA A 524 -25.14 3.48 15.02
C ALA A 524 -25.06 4.87 14.34
N LYS A 525 -26.12 5.68 14.43
CA LYS A 525 -26.21 7.01 13.78
C LYS A 525 -25.01 7.90 14.08
N ASP A 526 -24.49 7.83 15.31
CA ASP A 526 -23.37 8.59 15.84
C ASP A 526 -22.00 7.90 15.67
N ARG A 527 -21.93 6.70 15.09
CA ARG A 527 -20.68 5.99 14.81
C ARG A 527 -20.23 6.22 13.38
N LEU A 528 -18.96 6.56 13.18
CA LEU A 528 -18.35 6.63 11.85
C LEU A 528 -18.36 5.22 11.23
N GLY A 529 -18.65 5.14 9.95
CA GLY A 529 -18.44 3.92 9.17
C GLY A 529 -18.00 4.30 7.77
N ARG A 530 -16.72 4.03 7.48
CA ARG A 530 -16.10 4.26 6.17
C ARG A 530 -16.16 3.00 5.34
N VAL A 531 -16.57 3.15 4.08
CA VAL A 531 -16.62 2.05 3.11
C VAL A 531 -15.91 2.48 1.84
N TYR A 532 -14.97 1.66 1.36
CA TYR A 532 -14.32 1.87 0.07
C TYR A 532 -14.63 0.71 -0.86
N VAL A 533 -15.31 1.02 -1.97
CA VAL A 533 -15.67 0.09 -3.03
C VAL A 533 -14.87 0.46 -4.27
N THR A 534 -13.99 -0.42 -4.72
CA THR A 534 -13.11 -0.16 -5.87
C THR A 534 -13.11 -1.30 -6.87
N ASN A 535 -12.87 -0.99 -8.14
CA ASN A 535 -12.75 -1.98 -9.23
C ASN A 535 -13.95 -2.93 -9.32
N SER A 536 -15.15 -2.52 -8.89
CA SER A 536 -16.28 -3.40 -8.60
C SER A 536 -17.48 -3.16 -9.52
N TYR A 537 -18.44 -4.09 -9.50
CA TYR A 537 -19.75 -3.92 -10.14
C TYR A 537 -20.83 -3.82 -9.07
N VAL A 538 -21.70 -2.81 -9.18
CA VAL A 538 -22.89 -2.67 -8.33
C VAL A 538 -24.11 -2.60 -9.23
N VAL A 539 -25.03 -3.55 -9.07
CA VAL A 539 -26.15 -3.77 -10.00
C VAL A 539 -27.49 -3.65 -9.26
N GLY A 540 -28.41 -2.84 -9.78
CA GLY A 540 -29.74 -2.71 -9.19
C GLY A 540 -30.66 -1.72 -9.90
N ASN A 541 -31.81 -1.44 -9.27
CA ASN A 541 -32.84 -0.56 -9.81
C ASN A 541 -33.21 0.62 -8.86
N VAL A 542 -33.92 0.37 -7.77
CA VAL A 542 -34.49 1.36 -6.86
C VAL A 542 -33.61 1.43 -5.60
N ASP A 543 -33.12 2.62 -5.28
CA ASP A 543 -32.33 2.94 -4.07
C ASP A 543 -31.18 1.94 -3.83
N PHE A 544 -30.57 1.45 -4.90
CA PHE A 544 -29.74 0.25 -4.81
C PHE A 544 -28.36 0.48 -4.17
N VAL A 545 -27.98 1.75 -3.93
CA VAL A 545 -26.90 2.15 -3.02
C VAL A 545 -27.48 3.12 -1.98
N PHE A 546 -27.63 2.68 -0.74
CA PHE A 546 -28.35 3.48 0.27
C PHE A 546 -27.76 3.30 1.67
N GLY A 547 -28.08 4.22 2.59
CA GLY A 547 -27.62 4.17 3.98
C GLY A 547 -26.81 5.38 4.43
N ARG A 548 -26.22 5.29 5.63
CA ARG A 548 -25.64 6.43 6.35
C ARG A 548 -24.12 6.52 6.36
N ALA A 549 -23.43 5.55 5.77
CA ALA A 549 -21.97 5.47 5.78
C ALA A 549 -21.30 6.62 5.01
N THR A 550 -20.05 6.89 5.38
CA THR A 550 -19.12 7.64 4.54
C THR A 550 -18.56 6.68 3.50
N ALA A 551 -19.09 6.69 2.28
CA ALA A 551 -18.75 5.67 1.29
C ALA A 551 -18.17 6.26 0.01
N VAL A 552 -17.18 5.56 -0.55
CA VAL A 552 -16.56 5.87 -1.84
C VAL A 552 -16.75 4.68 -2.78
N LEU A 553 -17.34 4.93 -3.95
CA LEU A 553 -17.37 4.01 -5.09
C LEU A 553 -16.40 4.57 -6.15
N ASP A 554 -15.21 3.98 -6.25
CA ASP A 554 -14.13 4.41 -7.14
C ASP A 554 -13.86 3.37 -8.23
N ARG A 555 -13.49 3.81 -9.44
CA ARG A 555 -13.10 2.92 -10.56
C ARG A 555 -14.05 1.73 -10.75
N SER A 556 -15.34 1.96 -10.57
CA SER A 556 -16.37 0.91 -10.53
C SER A 556 -17.39 1.09 -11.64
N VAL A 557 -18.12 0.02 -11.93
CA VAL A 557 -19.21 0.02 -12.90
C VAL A 557 -20.53 -0.11 -12.14
N ILE A 558 -21.37 0.90 -12.26
CA ILE A 558 -22.69 0.98 -11.65
C ILE A 558 -23.70 0.62 -12.75
N THR A 559 -24.28 -0.57 -12.66
CA THR A 559 -25.13 -1.13 -13.71
C THR A 559 -26.61 -1.01 -13.35
N LEU A 560 -27.32 -0.25 -14.17
CA LEU A 560 -28.76 -0.01 -14.07
C LEU A 560 -29.52 -1.20 -14.66
N LYS A 561 -30.48 -1.72 -13.90
CA LYS A 561 -31.29 -2.88 -14.25
C LYS A 561 -32.75 -2.48 -14.44
N LYS A 562 -33.44 -3.11 -15.39
CA LYS A 562 -34.91 -3.02 -15.51
C LYS A 562 -35.57 -3.65 -14.29
N ARG A 563 -36.75 -3.15 -13.91
CA ARG A 563 -37.58 -3.80 -12.91
C ARG A 563 -38.20 -5.09 -13.48
N TRP A 564 -38.78 -5.91 -12.61
CA TRP A 564 -39.40 -7.19 -12.99
C TRP A 564 -40.49 -7.06 -14.07
N ASP A 565 -41.15 -5.90 -14.15
CA ASP A 565 -42.19 -5.58 -15.14
C ASP A 565 -41.62 -5.03 -16.47
N GLY A 566 -40.30 -5.01 -16.62
CA GLY A 566 -39.59 -4.48 -17.78
C GLY A 566 -39.43 -2.95 -17.79
N SER A 567 -39.98 -2.24 -16.79
CA SER A 567 -39.83 -0.79 -16.71
C SER A 567 -38.37 -0.39 -16.42
N SER A 568 -37.95 0.68 -17.09
CA SER A 568 -36.70 1.37 -16.78
C SER A 568 -37.07 2.55 -15.90
N ALA A 569 -36.92 2.42 -14.59
CA ALA A 569 -37.12 3.50 -13.62
C ALA A 569 -36.41 3.14 -12.31
N GLY A 570 -35.66 4.08 -11.76
CA GLY A 570 -34.92 3.82 -10.52
C GLY A 570 -34.09 4.99 -10.03
N TYR A 571 -33.38 4.73 -8.93
CA TYR A 571 -32.58 5.70 -8.19
C TYR A 571 -31.28 5.02 -7.81
N ILE A 572 -30.15 5.59 -8.21
CA ILE A 572 -28.85 5.00 -7.91
C ILE A 572 -28.55 5.10 -6.42
N THR A 573 -28.68 6.31 -5.87
CA THR A 573 -28.33 6.57 -4.47
C THR A 573 -29.52 7.02 -3.63
N ALA A 574 -29.59 6.53 -2.39
CA ALA A 574 -30.49 7.02 -1.35
C ALA A 574 -29.73 7.21 -0.02
N PRO A 575 -28.84 8.22 0.07
CA PRO A 575 -28.08 8.48 1.30
C PRO A 575 -28.99 8.93 2.44
N SER A 576 -28.64 8.50 3.66
CA SER A 576 -29.27 8.88 4.93
C SER A 576 -28.23 9.41 5.92
N THR A 577 -27.26 10.16 5.40
CA THR A 577 -26.07 10.61 6.12
C THR A 577 -26.45 11.61 7.22
N ALA A 578 -25.82 11.48 8.39
CA ALA A 578 -25.98 12.48 9.43
C ALA A 578 -25.27 13.81 9.06
N ALA A 579 -25.79 14.92 9.59
CA ALA A 579 -25.13 16.22 9.47
C ALA A 579 -23.66 16.17 9.92
N ASN A 580 -22.83 17.00 9.28
CA ASN A 580 -21.38 17.10 9.52
C ASN A 580 -20.58 15.83 9.18
N ARG A 581 -21.13 14.91 8.39
CA ARG A 581 -20.41 13.76 7.85
C ARG A 581 -20.36 13.79 6.34
N LYS A 582 -19.37 13.14 5.76
CA LYS A 582 -19.34 12.85 4.34
C LYS A 582 -20.33 11.71 4.04
N GLY A 583 -21.08 11.82 2.95
CA GLY A 583 -22.03 10.80 2.50
C GLY A 583 -21.41 9.90 1.46
N PHE A 584 -22.01 9.83 0.28
CA PHE A 584 -21.53 9.01 -0.83
C PHE A 584 -20.71 9.82 -1.84
N LEU A 585 -19.58 9.25 -2.26
CA LEU A 585 -18.76 9.74 -3.35
C LEU A 585 -18.70 8.65 -4.43
N ILE A 586 -19.22 8.95 -5.62
CA ILE A 586 -19.00 8.13 -6.81
C ILE A 586 -17.91 8.84 -7.62
N ALA A 587 -16.73 8.23 -7.73
CA ALA A 587 -15.56 8.82 -8.37
C ALA A 587 -15.00 7.91 -9.47
N ASN A 588 -14.49 8.51 -10.55
CA ASN A 588 -13.73 7.82 -11.61
C ASN A 588 -14.43 6.55 -12.13
N SER A 589 -15.76 6.56 -12.15
CA SER A 589 -16.59 5.36 -12.36
C SER A 589 -17.37 5.45 -13.67
N THR A 590 -18.13 4.40 -13.98
CA THR A 590 -19.04 4.37 -15.13
C THR A 590 -20.44 3.98 -14.67
N VAL A 591 -21.46 4.72 -15.13
CA VAL A 591 -22.87 4.41 -14.92
C VAL A 591 -23.50 4.01 -16.26
N ASN A 592 -23.90 2.75 -16.39
CA ASN A 592 -24.46 2.18 -17.62
C ASN A 592 -25.56 1.14 -17.34
N GLY A 593 -26.22 0.62 -18.36
CA GLY A 593 -27.20 -0.46 -18.21
C GLY A 593 -28.07 -0.60 -19.45
N ASP A 594 -28.68 -1.77 -19.64
CA ASP A 594 -29.71 -1.98 -20.67
C ASP A 594 -31.06 -1.47 -20.14
N VAL A 595 -31.20 -0.15 -20.09
CA VAL A 595 -32.39 0.57 -19.63
C VAL A 595 -32.68 1.74 -20.59
N SER A 596 -33.93 2.19 -20.63
CA SER A 596 -34.33 3.31 -21.48
C SER A 596 -33.67 4.63 -21.07
N ASP A 597 -33.42 5.49 -22.05
CA ASP A 597 -32.87 6.83 -21.83
C ASP A 597 -33.72 7.68 -20.88
N ARG A 598 -33.06 8.52 -20.07
CA ARG A 598 -33.68 9.52 -19.18
C ARG A 598 -34.69 8.94 -18.18
N THR A 599 -34.40 7.76 -17.64
CA THR A 599 -35.29 7.07 -16.70
C THR A 599 -34.75 6.94 -15.28
N PHE A 600 -33.44 7.07 -15.09
CA PHE A 600 -32.82 6.95 -13.77
C PHE A 600 -32.41 8.29 -13.18
N TYR A 601 -32.59 8.41 -11.87
CA TYR A 601 -32.02 9.48 -11.07
C TYR A 601 -30.67 9.05 -10.49
N LEU A 602 -29.74 10.00 -10.34
CA LEU A 602 -28.51 9.80 -9.57
C LEU A 602 -28.82 9.59 -8.08
N GLY A 603 -29.88 10.20 -7.56
CA GLY A 603 -30.33 9.89 -6.20
C GLY A 603 -31.46 10.74 -5.63
N ARG A 604 -31.78 10.45 -4.37
CA ARG A 604 -32.80 11.14 -3.56
C ARG A 604 -32.48 11.08 -2.06
N PRO A 605 -32.93 12.04 -1.24
CA PRO A 605 -32.55 12.12 0.17
C PRO A 605 -33.35 11.17 1.06
N TRP A 606 -32.72 10.11 1.57
CA TRP A 606 -33.41 9.21 2.49
C TRP A 606 -33.30 9.69 3.93
N HIS A 607 -34.28 10.46 4.39
CA HIS A 607 -34.44 10.76 5.81
C HIS A 607 -35.02 9.55 6.55
N ALA A 608 -34.16 8.60 6.90
CA ALA A 608 -34.54 7.34 7.53
C ALA A 608 -35.43 7.58 8.77
N GLY A 609 -36.60 6.93 8.80
CA GLY A 609 -37.59 7.12 9.87
C GLY A 609 -38.25 8.50 9.92
N GLY A 610 -38.11 9.33 8.88
CA GLY A 610 -38.58 10.72 8.87
C GLY A 610 -37.67 11.68 9.64
N ASP A 611 -36.42 11.30 9.90
CA ASP A 611 -35.48 12.07 10.69
C ASP A 611 -35.00 13.32 9.94
N ALA A 612 -35.64 14.45 10.21
CA ALA A 612 -35.30 15.75 9.64
C ALA A 612 -33.93 16.30 10.08
N SER A 613 -33.23 15.65 11.02
CA SER A 613 -31.89 16.06 11.45
C SER A 613 -30.77 15.51 10.54
N LEU A 614 -31.12 14.63 9.60
CA LEU A 614 -30.16 14.11 8.63
C LEU A 614 -29.84 15.17 7.58
N ASP A 615 -28.69 15.01 6.96
CA ASP A 615 -28.19 15.87 5.87
C ASP A 615 -27.58 14.93 4.81
N PRO A 616 -28.42 14.17 4.09
CA PRO A 616 -28.02 13.31 2.99
C PRO A 616 -26.99 13.93 2.03
N GLN A 617 -25.98 13.16 1.62
CA GLN A 617 -25.01 13.61 0.65
C GLN A 617 -24.71 12.56 -0.42
N THR A 618 -24.76 12.97 -1.69
CA THR A 618 -24.16 12.25 -2.82
C THR A 618 -23.40 13.22 -3.72
N THR A 619 -22.11 12.95 -3.94
CA THR A 619 -21.29 13.61 -4.94
C THR A 619 -20.91 12.62 -6.04
N VAL A 620 -21.16 12.97 -7.31
CA VAL A 620 -20.72 12.18 -8.47
C VAL A 620 -19.66 12.94 -9.24
N ARG A 621 -18.43 12.45 -9.27
CA ARG A 621 -17.30 13.15 -9.90
C ARG A 621 -16.50 12.30 -10.87
N ASN A 622 -15.96 12.93 -11.90
CA ASN A 622 -15.09 12.31 -12.91
C ASN A 622 -15.67 11.00 -13.47
N THR A 623 -17.00 10.91 -13.56
CA THR A 623 -17.72 9.66 -13.84
C THR A 623 -18.42 9.76 -15.19
N THR A 624 -18.36 8.69 -15.98
CA THR A 624 -19.06 8.60 -17.26
C THR A 624 -20.51 8.19 -17.01
N LEU A 625 -21.46 9.04 -17.41
CA LEU A 625 -22.90 8.81 -17.26
C LEU A 625 -23.53 8.48 -18.63
N SER A 626 -24.19 7.33 -18.72
CA SER A 626 -24.96 6.95 -19.92
C SER A 626 -26.28 7.75 -20.05
N ALA A 627 -26.89 7.70 -21.24
CA ALA A 627 -28.13 8.43 -21.56
C ALA A 627 -29.32 8.05 -20.66
N ALA A 628 -29.23 6.96 -19.90
CA ALA A 628 -30.20 6.57 -18.89
C ALA A 628 -30.44 7.64 -17.81
N ILE A 629 -29.46 8.51 -17.54
CA ILE A 629 -29.57 9.53 -16.49
C ILE A 629 -30.46 10.69 -16.93
N ARG A 630 -31.45 11.01 -16.10
CA ARG A 630 -32.37 12.14 -16.27
C ARG A 630 -31.65 13.48 -16.36
N THR A 631 -32.23 14.43 -17.09
CA THR A 631 -31.73 15.81 -17.18
C THR A 631 -31.84 16.56 -15.84
N THR A 632 -32.84 16.20 -15.03
CA THR A 632 -32.95 16.54 -13.61
C THR A 632 -32.61 15.29 -12.79
N PRO A 633 -31.33 15.09 -12.41
CA PRO A 633 -30.86 13.81 -11.90
C PRO A 633 -31.18 13.56 -10.42
N TRP A 634 -31.74 14.54 -9.72
CA TRP A 634 -32.08 14.44 -8.29
C TRP A 634 -33.59 14.60 -8.09
N THR A 635 -34.14 13.98 -7.05
CA THR A 635 -35.57 14.07 -6.72
C THR A 635 -35.83 13.96 -5.23
N ASP A 636 -37.00 14.45 -4.82
CA ASP A 636 -37.48 14.41 -3.45
C ASP A 636 -37.82 12.98 -3.01
N MET A 637 -37.81 12.75 -1.70
CA MET A 637 -38.23 11.49 -1.11
C MET A 637 -39.03 11.73 0.17
N SER A 638 -40.19 11.09 0.29
CA SER A 638 -40.99 11.07 1.52
C SER A 638 -41.30 12.45 2.13
N GLY A 639 -41.44 13.48 1.29
CA GLY A 639 -41.72 14.85 1.73
C GLY A 639 -40.48 15.72 2.02
N PHE A 640 -39.27 15.16 1.90
CA PHE A 640 -38.01 15.89 2.00
C PHE A 640 -37.49 16.28 0.61
N SER A 641 -37.12 17.55 0.47
CA SER A 641 -36.62 18.11 -0.78
C SER A 641 -35.13 17.85 -0.90
N TRP A 642 -34.68 17.31 -2.03
CA TRP A 642 -33.24 17.10 -2.28
C TRP A 642 -32.44 18.41 -2.32
N LYS A 643 -33.12 19.54 -2.52
CA LYS A 643 -32.49 20.87 -2.56
C LYS A 643 -32.07 21.37 -1.17
N ASP A 644 -32.61 20.78 -0.11
CA ASP A 644 -32.25 21.12 1.27
C ASP A 644 -31.04 20.32 1.75
N ASP A 645 -30.52 19.41 0.91
CA ASP A 645 -29.45 18.46 1.18
C ASP A 645 -28.26 18.61 0.21
N ARG A 646 -27.25 17.73 0.33
CA ARG A 646 -25.94 17.88 -0.33
C ARG A 646 -25.78 16.97 -1.54
N PHE A 647 -26.42 17.33 -2.65
CA PHE A 647 -26.28 16.62 -3.92
C PHE A 647 -25.49 17.44 -4.93
N ALA A 648 -24.47 16.87 -5.56
CA ALA A 648 -23.66 17.59 -6.53
C ALA A 648 -22.93 16.70 -7.56
N GLU A 649 -22.54 17.31 -8.67
CA GLU A 649 -21.72 16.68 -9.71
C GLU A 649 -20.41 17.44 -9.95
N TYR A 650 -19.37 16.76 -10.44
CA TYR A 650 -18.12 17.41 -10.83
C TYR A 650 -17.44 16.71 -12.01
N ARG A 651 -17.28 17.42 -13.13
CA ARG A 651 -16.57 16.93 -14.34
C ARG A 651 -17.02 15.54 -14.82
N ASN A 652 -18.32 15.26 -14.72
CA ASN A 652 -18.90 14.05 -15.32
C ASN A 652 -18.99 14.18 -16.85
N THR A 653 -18.85 13.06 -17.54
CA THR A 653 -18.89 12.98 -19.00
C THR A 653 -19.97 11.99 -19.47
N GLY A 654 -20.14 11.79 -20.78
CA GLY A 654 -21.12 10.86 -21.35
C GLY A 654 -22.50 11.50 -21.61
N SER A 655 -23.38 10.79 -22.32
CA SER A 655 -24.67 11.32 -22.80
C SER A 655 -25.69 11.59 -21.70
N GLY A 656 -25.49 11.01 -20.51
CA GLY A 656 -26.25 11.32 -19.29
C GLY A 656 -25.76 12.56 -18.55
N SER A 657 -24.57 13.07 -18.87
CA SER A 657 -24.09 14.34 -18.32
C SER A 657 -24.89 15.53 -18.89
N GLY A 658 -24.75 16.69 -18.26
CA GLY A 658 -25.49 17.89 -18.65
C GLY A 658 -24.90 19.13 -18.01
N SER A 659 -25.35 20.30 -18.44
CA SER A 659 -24.88 21.58 -17.90
C SER A 659 -25.38 21.81 -16.48
N ALA A 660 -24.58 22.56 -15.71
CA ALA A 660 -24.96 22.99 -14.37
C ALA A 660 -26.28 23.79 -14.39
N SER A 661 -27.15 23.53 -13.43
CA SER A 661 -28.40 24.27 -13.24
C SER A 661 -28.87 24.17 -11.78
N SER A 662 -29.93 24.91 -11.42
CA SER A 662 -30.56 24.79 -10.10
C SER A 662 -31.15 23.40 -9.81
N ASN A 663 -31.38 22.58 -10.86
CA ASN A 663 -31.83 21.19 -10.73
C ASN A 663 -30.69 20.18 -10.97
N ARG A 664 -29.47 20.66 -11.21
CA ARG A 664 -28.27 19.88 -11.48
C ARG A 664 -27.02 20.66 -10.99
N PRO A 665 -26.85 20.80 -9.67
CA PRO A 665 -25.74 21.55 -9.10
C PRO A 665 -24.40 20.90 -9.45
N HIS A 666 -23.46 21.70 -9.92
CA HIS A 666 -22.09 21.29 -10.16
C HIS A 666 -21.17 21.96 -9.14
N LEU A 667 -20.19 21.23 -8.62
CA LEU A 667 -19.13 21.79 -7.81
C LEU A 667 -18.20 22.64 -8.69
N THR A 668 -17.71 23.74 -8.13
CA THR A 668 -16.55 24.45 -8.68
C THR A 668 -15.26 23.66 -8.39
N ASP A 669 -14.17 23.99 -9.08
CA ASP A 669 -12.86 23.37 -8.81
C ASP A 669 -12.42 23.55 -7.33
N ALA A 670 -12.70 24.71 -6.72
CA ALA A 670 -12.40 24.95 -5.31
C ALA A 670 -13.25 24.08 -4.39
N GLN A 671 -14.55 23.92 -4.67
CA GLN A 671 -15.43 23.05 -3.87
C GLN A 671 -15.10 21.55 -4.05
N ALA A 672 -14.58 21.18 -5.22
CA ALA A 672 -14.18 19.81 -5.51
C ALA A 672 -12.85 19.42 -4.87
N ALA A 673 -11.99 20.40 -4.54
CA ALA A 673 -10.70 20.17 -3.87
C ALA A 673 -10.85 19.55 -2.47
N ASP A 674 -11.94 19.88 -1.75
CA ASP A 674 -12.29 19.29 -0.45
C ASP A 674 -13.24 18.08 -0.59
N GLN A 675 -13.33 17.53 -1.80
CA GLN A 675 -14.16 16.38 -2.10
C GLN A 675 -13.44 15.25 -2.85
N GLU A 676 -12.17 15.03 -2.53
CA GLU A 676 -11.36 13.93 -3.03
C GLU A 676 -11.60 12.63 -2.23
N ILE A 677 -11.15 11.50 -2.76
CA ILE A 677 -11.24 10.19 -2.07
C ILE A 677 -10.62 10.26 -0.67
N GLY A 678 -9.49 10.97 -0.52
CA GLY A 678 -8.82 11.18 0.77
C GLY A 678 -9.71 11.87 1.82
N ASP A 679 -10.61 12.76 1.41
CA ASP A 679 -11.50 13.48 2.35
C ASP A 679 -12.62 12.58 2.90
N TRP A 680 -12.99 11.53 2.18
CA TRP A 680 -13.94 10.53 2.65
C TRP A 680 -13.28 9.48 3.55
N LEU A 681 -12.08 9.05 3.19
CA LEU A 681 -11.38 7.97 3.90
C LEU A 681 -10.58 8.49 5.10
N THR A 682 -10.29 9.79 5.13
CA THR A 682 -9.54 10.47 6.18
C THR A 682 -8.17 9.84 6.41
N ASP A 683 -7.94 9.30 7.60
CA ASP A 683 -6.75 8.60 8.06
C ASP A 683 -6.67 7.13 7.61
N TRP A 684 -7.72 6.60 6.96
CA TRP A 684 -7.76 5.22 6.51
C TRP A 684 -7.28 5.08 5.07
N THR A 685 -6.22 4.29 4.89
CA THR A 685 -5.75 3.85 3.57
C THR A 685 -6.13 2.38 3.39
N PRO A 686 -7.15 2.06 2.57
CA PRO A 686 -7.58 0.69 2.34
C PRO A 686 -6.47 -0.10 1.63
N THR A 687 -6.05 -1.20 2.22
CA THR A 687 -5.04 -2.11 1.63
C THR A 687 -5.62 -3.52 1.59
N ALA A 688 -5.50 -4.14 0.41
CA ALA A 688 -5.85 -5.54 0.24
C ALA A 688 -4.96 -6.42 1.12
N SER A 689 -5.58 -7.37 1.82
CA SER A 689 -4.88 -8.40 2.58
C SER A 689 -4.27 -9.51 1.73
#